data_AF-A0A952N7E2-F1
#
_entry.id   AF-A0A952N7E2-F1
#
_cell.length_a   1.000
_cell.length_b   1.000
_cell.length_c   1.000
_cell.angle_alpha   90.00
_cell.angle_beta   90.00
_cell.angle_gamma   90.00
#
_symmetry.space_group_name_H-M   'P 1'
#
loop_
_entity.id
_entity.type
_entity.pdbx_description
1 polymer ?
#
loop_
_entity_poly.entity_id
_entity_poly.type
_entity_poly.pdbx_seq_one_letter_code
_entity_poly.pdbx_strand_id
1 'polypeptide(L)'
;MGGKKLFLNPFPGIRSFEAEEDIIFFGRESQIKELVPRLYETHFLAITGSSGCGKSSLVRAGLLPSLFKGKHIPNELEWHHQIFRPGNEPIIRLSESLSLLFQELQIQNLSEFGDVSNIYSKLNEDANGLSDLLQQIVSQKKINLLFVIDQFEELFRYQQATEKESVKSEADKFVQLILQASRKIPNAFFIITMRSDFLGDCTEFRGLPEAINKGHHLVVRMSDEEKKLAITKPIEVCGGSISNRLIAKLLHDVGDDPDQLPVMQHALMRTWDYWLLNRIGDEPIDLHHYEAIGTMQQAISHHAEKIYQDLSSLQQKFLTEKLFKALTDLGSDNTGRGTRRPTPLKDICTLAEAKESELISIIDIFRAPGCAFLMPSHHYQLNEDSIIDISHESIMRKWERLKEWVEEETKSAQLYLRLSKSSELYLEGKTALWVNPELQLAINWQNTNKPNRTWAARYDFAFDRAMQFLDFSKKEFEQEIAKKEKQQQRELRRTRRFALFLGAASIISLMFLLVSLNLRFKAEASEKKALEKEKIASTEQRVAEQQKREAVSQKRIAEQQQQIAEQQQIITEEQKQYAVEQQKIAEDQKKEALQQKQQADLAKSIAIQAKDEAEKQKQDAINQKKIADSERLKAEVSEKNTMRLRLLAIARSMAIQSLKIQNNPQLTNLLAFNAYLFNDRNNGPENEPDIFTALSNAVQDNLILRNHSDGVRSLAVLNNALISCSDDGSVKLWNINNLSTSPTTIPLPEAAKKGVRTITLSRDENWIAFGTTTGNIYLKRTSSLEGNSTTLSGSGFVITGISFNYDNSLLASVGSDRKLRLWEISSSVITSSVIDSSDGKFLSVAFHPKQNLILTGDERGRLTLHNLQNNSKKILNEKGKAITSITFNFDGSSFLVGNSIGGIQFWETNNLSKKPVELLGHTSSINSIRFFKDTETFATASSDRIIRVWNLNKLNELPLVIDSHDSWIYDVAFSKDGTKLFSASEDRTIQARTIKSNIVAKTLKSKLSRNFSVEEWNKFVGDDIPFEKSIGQ
;
A
#
# COMPACT_ATOMS: atom_id res chain seq x y z
N MET A 1 28.17 18.92 -56.59
CA MET A 1 27.80 20.08 -55.75
C MET A 1 27.66 19.57 -54.32
N GLY A 2 28.56 19.96 -53.42
CA GLY A 2 28.60 19.49 -52.04
C GLY A 2 27.47 20.09 -51.21
N GLY A 3 26.45 19.28 -50.92
CA GLY A 3 25.46 19.61 -49.90
C GLY A 3 26.03 19.31 -48.53
N LYS A 4 26.11 20.31 -47.64
CA LYS A 4 26.34 20.10 -46.20
C LYS A 4 25.34 19.03 -45.71
N LYS A 5 25.83 17.87 -45.26
CA LYS A 5 24.99 16.91 -44.52
C LYS A 5 24.47 17.62 -43.27
N LEU A 6 23.17 17.94 -43.23
CA LEU A 6 22.55 18.43 -42.01
C LEU A 6 22.40 17.23 -41.07
N PHE A 7 23.25 17.15 -40.05
CA PHE A 7 23.14 16.16 -38.98
C PHE A 7 22.02 16.60 -38.03
N LEU A 8 20.78 16.23 -38.32
CA LEU A 8 19.67 16.38 -37.39
C LEU A 8 19.74 15.26 -36.33
N ASN A 9 19.47 15.59 -35.07
CA ASN A 9 19.40 14.59 -34.00
C ASN A 9 18.19 13.68 -34.24
N PRO A 10 18.38 12.36 -34.41
CA PRO A 10 17.28 11.44 -34.72
C PRO A 10 16.42 11.07 -33.49
N PHE A 11 16.82 11.45 -32.28
CA PHE A 11 16.14 11.02 -31.06
C PHE A 11 15.38 12.18 -30.42
N PRO A 12 14.05 12.08 -30.22
CA PRO A 12 13.26 13.20 -29.76
C PRO A 12 13.25 13.41 -28.23
N GLY A 13 14.04 12.65 -27.47
CA GLY A 13 14.11 12.78 -26.01
C GLY A 13 13.14 11.87 -25.27
N ILE A 14 12.37 12.38 -24.30
CA ILE A 14 11.38 11.59 -23.53
C ILE A 14 10.01 11.53 -24.23
N ARG A 15 9.71 12.47 -25.14
CA ARG A 15 8.42 12.49 -25.85
C ARG A 15 8.28 11.32 -26.83
N SER A 16 7.04 11.03 -27.22
CA SER A 16 6.75 10.11 -28.32
C SER A 16 7.32 10.62 -29.64
N PHE A 17 7.60 9.68 -30.56
CA PHE A 17 7.82 10.01 -31.96
C PHE A 17 6.50 10.49 -32.59
N GLU A 18 6.58 11.50 -33.46
CA GLU A 18 5.46 12.05 -34.22
C GLU A 18 5.38 11.46 -35.64
N ALA A 19 4.30 11.74 -36.37
CA ALA A 19 4.03 11.10 -37.66
C ALA A 19 5.04 11.46 -38.76
N GLU A 20 5.66 12.64 -38.68
CA GLU A 20 6.69 13.10 -39.61
C GLU A 20 8.05 12.45 -39.36
N GLU A 21 8.20 11.77 -38.22
CA GLU A 21 9.43 11.13 -37.76
C GLU A 21 9.47 9.63 -38.13
N ASP A 22 8.60 9.19 -39.05
CA ASP A 22 8.50 7.79 -39.47
C ASP A 22 9.80 7.24 -40.08
N ILE A 23 10.54 8.09 -40.79
CA ILE A 23 11.83 7.76 -41.40
C ILE A 23 12.94 7.43 -40.40
N ILE A 24 12.76 7.81 -39.13
CA ILE A 24 13.70 7.60 -38.02
C ILE A 24 13.11 6.68 -36.94
N PHE A 25 11.96 6.05 -37.20
CA PHE A 25 11.28 5.13 -36.28
C PHE A 25 11.43 3.67 -36.75
N PHE A 26 12.21 2.87 -36.01
CA PHE A 26 12.57 1.50 -36.39
C PHE A 26 12.33 0.47 -35.26
N GLY A 27 12.31 -0.81 -35.62
CA GLY A 27 12.21 -1.94 -34.67
C GLY A 27 10.78 -2.30 -34.27
N ARG A 28 9.78 -1.76 -34.97
CA ARG A 28 8.34 -2.03 -34.72
C ARG A 28 7.57 -2.46 -35.96
N GLU A 29 8.27 -2.84 -37.02
CA GLU A 29 7.71 -3.12 -38.34
C GLU A 29 6.80 -4.35 -38.34
N SER A 30 7.07 -5.33 -37.47
CA SER A 30 6.24 -6.54 -37.33
C SER A 30 4.86 -6.19 -36.75
N GLN A 31 4.82 -5.40 -35.68
CA GLN A 31 3.59 -4.99 -35.01
C GLN A 31 2.76 -4.08 -35.93
N ILE A 32 3.39 -3.12 -36.62
CA ILE A 32 2.69 -2.23 -37.57
C ILE A 32 1.94 -3.04 -38.65
N LYS A 33 2.57 -4.10 -39.19
CA LYS A 33 1.95 -4.98 -40.20
C LYS A 33 0.73 -5.74 -39.68
N GLU A 34 0.68 -6.07 -38.40
CA GLU A 34 -0.45 -6.75 -37.76
C GLU A 34 -1.60 -5.80 -37.42
N LEU A 35 -1.28 -4.55 -37.08
CA LEU A 35 -2.27 -3.56 -36.65
C LEU A 35 -3.15 -3.05 -37.80
N VAL A 36 -2.58 -2.86 -38.99
CA VAL A 36 -3.31 -2.30 -40.14
C VAL A 36 -4.53 -3.17 -40.51
N PRO A 37 -4.41 -4.48 -40.79
CA PRO A 37 -5.56 -5.32 -41.14
C PRO A 37 -6.61 -5.40 -40.03
N ARG A 38 -6.17 -5.48 -38.77
CA ARG A 38 -7.09 -5.51 -37.61
C ARG A 38 -7.94 -4.25 -37.53
N LEU A 39 -7.35 -3.07 -37.76
CA LEU A 39 -8.09 -1.81 -37.72
C LEU A 39 -9.21 -1.78 -38.78
N TYR A 40 -8.95 -2.30 -39.98
CA TYR A 40 -9.97 -2.41 -41.03
C TYR A 40 -11.07 -3.41 -40.71
N GLU A 41 -10.74 -4.51 -40.03
CA GLU A 41 -11.72 -5.54 -39.67
C GLU A 41 -12.66 -5.06 -38.56
N THR A 42 -12.15 -4.33 -37.57
CA THR A 42 -12.91 -4.03 -36.35
C THR A 42 -13.45 -2.61 -36.27
N HIS A 43 -12.90 -1.65 -37.02
CA HIS A 43 -13.16 -0.20 -36.91
C HIS A 43 -12.89 0.42 -35.52
N PHE A 44 -12.45 -0.40 -34.57
CA PHE A 44 -12.14 -0.05 -33.20
C PHE A 44 -10.97 -0.90 -32.73
N LEU A 45 -9.87 -0.27 -32.33
CA LEU A 45 -8.63 -0.94 -31.95
C LEU A 45 -8.13 -0.41 -30.60
N ALA A 46 -8.01 -1.31 -29.63
CA ALA A 46 -7.44 -1.05 -28.32
C ALA A 46 -5.99 -1.54 -28.28
N ILE A 47 -5.05 -0.60 -28.19
CA ILE A 47 -3.61 -0.85 -28.10
C ILE A 47 -3.20 -0.70 -26.63
N THR A 48 -2.91 -1.82 -25.98
CA THR A 48 -2.53 -1.82 -24.55
C THR A 48 -1.10 -2.27 -24.34
N GLY A 49 -0.52 -1.98 -23.17
CA GLY A 49 0.85 -2.38 -22.83
C GLY A 49 1.34 -1.65 -21.59
N SER A 50 2.49 -2.07 -21.03
CA SER A 50 3.07 -1.42 -19.85
C SER A 50 3.34 0.07 -20.09
N SER A 51 3.60 0.83 -19.02
CA SER A 51 4.14 2.19 -19.17
C SER A 51 5.47 2.14 -19.95
N GLY A 52 5.82 3.22 -20.65
CA GLY A 52 7.08 3.32 -21.40
C GLY A 52 7.30 2.41 -22.62
N CYS A 53 6.46 1.39 -22.90
CA CYS A 53 6.72 0.43 -23.98
C CYS A 53 6.62 0.99 -25.43
N GLY A 54 6.30 2.28 -25.59
CA GLY A 54 6.26 2.96 -26.89
C GLY A 54 4.91 2.94 -27.62
N LYS A 55 3.78 2.77 -26.91
CA LYS A 55 2.42 2.72 -27.51
C LYS A 55 2.12 3.94 -28.39
N SER A 56 2.30 5.15 -27.85
CA SER A 56 1.99 6.39 -28.58
C SER A 56 2.92 6.56 -29.79
N SER A 57 4.22 6.23 -29.67
CA SER A 57 5.15 6.23 -30.80
C SER A 57 4.78 5.19 -31.87
N LEU A 58 4.38 3.98 -31.46
CA LEU A 58 3.92 2.93 -32.38
C LEU A 58 2.71 3.37 -33.20
N VAL A 59 1.76 4.07 -32.58
CA VAL A 59 0.61 4.62 -33.28
C VAL A 59 1.02 5.78 -34.19
N ARG A 60 1.67 6.81 -33.63
CA ARG A 60 1.93 8.07 -34.31
C ARG A 60 2.95 7.96 -35.44
N ALA A 61 4.11 7.37 -35.17
CA ALA A 61 5.21 7.26 -36.12
C ALA A 61 5.20 5.95 -36.91
N GLY A 62 4.47 4.93 -36.44
CA GLY A 62 4.37 3.63 -37.10
C GLY A 62 3.07 3.44 -37.88
N LEU A 63 1.95 3.38 -37.17
CA LEU A 63 0.65 3.02 -37.74
C LEU A 63 0.08 4.13 -38.64
N LEU A 64 0.08 5.40 -38.21
CA LEU A 64 -0.46 6.51 -39.03
C LEU A 64 0.26 6.63 -40.39
N PRO A 65 1.60 6.67 -40.46
CA PRO A 65 2.30 6.78 -41.73
C PRO A 65 2.09 5.52 -42.59
N SER A 66 1.97 4.34 -41.99
CA SER A 66 1.65 3.10 -42.72
C SER A 66 0.25 3.12 -43.33
N LEU A 67 -0.72 3.76 -42.69
CA LEU A 67 -2.08 3.96 -43.24
C LEU A 67 -2.06 5.00 -44.37
N PHE A 68 -1.33 6.10 -44.19
CA PHE A 68 -1.34 7.23 -45.13
C PHE A 68 -0.45 7.01 -46.36
N LYS A 69 0.65 6.24 -46.23
CA LYS A 69 1.61 5.94 -47.31
C LYS A 69 1.38 4.57 -47.97
N GLY A 70 0.52 3.72 -47.39
CA GLY A 70 0.37 2.31 -47.79
C GLY A 70 -0.34 2.10 -49.13
N LYS A 71 0.33 1.44 -50.09
CA LYS A 71 -0.24 0.98 -51.39
C LYS A 71 -1.11 -0.30 -51.29
N HIS A 72 -1.44 -0.77 -50.08
CA HIS A 72 -1.99 -2.11 -49.84
C HIS A 72 -3.42 -2.14 -49.27
N ILE A 73 -4.22 -1.10 -49.53
CA ILE A 73 -5.57 -0.98 -48.96
C ILE A 73 -6.64 -1.02 -50.08
N PRO A 74 -7.82 -1.65 -49.89
CA PRO A 74 -8.81 -1.92 -50.94
C PRO A 74 -9.60 -0.69 -51.46
N ASN A 75 -9.41 0.50 -50.89
CA ASN A 75 -10.17 1.70 -51.24
C ASN A 75 -9.23 2.93 -51.26
N GLU A 76 -9.13 3.60 -52.41
CA GLU A 76 -8.31 4.79 -52.70
C GLU A 76 -8.76 6.07 -51.95
N LEU A 77 -9.30 5.96 -50.73
CA LEU A 77 -9.83 7.11 -49.98
C LEU A 77 -8.73 7.79 -49.16
N GLU A 78 -8.75 9.12 -49.18
CA GLU A 78 -7.87 9.98 -48.39
C GLU A 78 -8.15 9.82 -46.89
N TRP A 79 -7.10 9.85 -46.07
CA TRP A 79 -7.18 9.69 -44.62
C TRP A 79 -7.02 11.03 -43.91
N HIS A 80 -7.96 11.34 -43.02
CA HIS A 80 -7.82 12.42 -42.04
C HIS A 80 -7.86 11.83 -40.64
N HIS A 81 -7.09 12.41 -39.74
CA HIS A 81 -6.99 11.89 -38.39
C HIS A 81 -6.98 13.01 -37.35
N GLN A 82 -7.40 12.63 -36.15
CA GLN A 82 -7.39 13.49 -34.99
C GLN A 82 -6.81 12.73 -33.81
N ILE A 83 -5.92 13.38 -33.05
CA ILE A 83 -5.28 12.80 -31.88
C ILE A 83 -5.56 13.70 -30.69
N PHE A 84 -6.15 13.15 -29.64
CA PHE A 84 -6.40 13.89 -28.41
C PHE A 84 -6.33 12.96 -27.19
N ARG A 85 -6.25 13.57 -26.01
CA ARG A 85 -6.39 12.87 -24.73
C ARG A 85 -7.71 13.25 -24.10
N PRO A 86 -8.43 12.31 -23.48
CA PRO A 86 -9.77 12.59 -22.97
C PRO A 86 -9.77 13.54 -21.77
N GLY A 87 -8.74 13.55 -20.92
CA GLY A 87 -8.68 14.42 -19.74
C GLY A 87 -9.87 14.25 -18.79
N ASN A 88 -10.22 15.35 -18.11
CA ASN A 88 -11.37 15.44 -17.19
C ASN A 88 -12.70 15.84 -17.87
N GLU A 89 -12.66 16.32 -19.11
CA GLU A 89 -13.82 16.80 -19.88
C GLU A 89 -13.82 16.17 -21.29
N PRO A 90 -14.07 14.85 -21.39
CA PRO A 90 -13.83 14.09 -22.62
C PRO A 90 -14.73 14.50 -23.79
N ILE A 91 -15.95 14.97 -23.53
CA ILE A 91 -16.86 15.42 -24.60
C ILE A 91 -16.40 16.77 -25.14
N ILE A 92 -15.88 17.66 -24.29
CA ILE A 92 -15.31 18.95 -24.73
C ILE A 92 -14.09 18.70 -25.62
N ARG A 93 -13.17 17.80 -25.21
CA ARG A 93 -11.99 17.45 -26.02
C ARG A 93 -12.34 16.85 -27.37
N LEU A 94 -13.37 16.01 -27.42
CA LEU A 94 -13.90 15.49 -28.68
C LEU A 94 -14.51 16.61 -29.54
N SER A 95 -15.19 17.58 -28.93
CA SER A 95 -15.79 18.72 -29.63
C SER A 95 -14.74 19.65 -30.24
N GLU A 96 -13.66 19.96 -29.49
CA GLU A 96 -12.51 20.71 -30.00
C GLU A 96 -11.86 20.00 -31.20
N SER A 97 -11.65 18.69 -31.06
CA SER A 97 -11.07 17.86 -32.12
C SER A 97 -11.93 17.82 -33.39
N LEU A 98 -13.26 17.73 -33.25
CA LEU A 98 -14.20 17.78 -34.38
C LEU A 98 -14.26 19.16 -35.02
N SER A 99 -14.21 20.24 -34.24
CA SER A 99 -14.17 21.62 -34.76
C SER A 99 -12.93 21.83 -35.63
N LEU A 100 -11.76 21.38 -35.16
CA LEU A 100 -10.51 21.42 -35.95
C LEU A 100 -10.64 20.63 -37.25
N LEU A 101 -11.19 19.42 -37.19
CA LEU A 101 -11.42 18.59 -38.38
C LEU A 101 -12.38 19.26 -39.39
N PHE A 102 -13.45 19.90 -38.92
CA PHE A 102 -14.38 20.63 -39.79
C PHE A 102 -13.74 21.83 -40.48
N GLN A 103 -12.85 22.54 -39.78
CA GLN A 103 -12.07 23.65 -40.35
C GLN A 103 -11.10 23.15 -41.42
N GLU A 104 -10.39 22.06 -41.14
CA GLU A 104 -9.45 21.42 -42.07
C GLU A 104 -10.14 20.97 -43.37
N LEU A 105 -11.32 20.36 -43.26
CA LEU A 105 -12.06 19.79 -44.39
C LEU A 105 -12.91 20.80 -45.18
N GLN A 106 -12.97 22.06 -44.73
CA GLN A 106 -13.76 23.15 -45.34
C GLN A 106 -15.23 22.76 -45.61
N ILE A 107 -15.90 22.17 -44.61
CA ILE A 107 -17.29 21.69 -44.75
C ILE A 107 -18.28 22.86 -44.88
N GLN A 108 -19.21 22.77 -45.84
CA GLN A 108 -20.26 23.78 -46.04
C GLN A 108 -21.25 23.76 -44.84
N ASN A 109 -21.64 24.94 -44.33
CA ASN A 109 -22.38 25.18 -43.06
C ASN A 109 -21.53 25.19 -41.76
N LEU A 110 -20.29 25.67 -41.84
CA LEU A 110 -19.41 25.93 -40.68
C LEU A 110 -20.04 26.80 -39.57
N SER A 111 -21.04 27.64 -39.85
CA SER A 111 -21.62 28.54 -38.85
C SER A 111 -22.51 27.84 -37.80
N GLU A 112 -23.05 26.65 -38.09
CA GLU A 112 -23.92 25.92 -37.17
C GLU A 112 -23.15 24.85 -36.38
N PHE A 113 -22.08 24.28 -36.96
CA PHE A 113 -21.29 23.18 -36.36
C PHE A 113 -19.79 23.44 -36.24
N GLY A 114 -19.27 24.61 -36.64
CA GLY A 114 -17.86 24.96 -36.46
C GLY A 114 -17.52 25.43 -35.05
N ASP A 115 -18.52 25.88 -34.28
CA ASP A 115 -18.35 26.29 -32.89
C ASP A 115 -18.33 25.06 -31.96
N VAL A 116 -17.29 24.97 -31.14
CA VAL A 116 -17.10 23.91 -30.13
C VAL A 116 -18.33 23.81 -29.21
N SER A 117 -18.96 24.94 -28.88
CA SER A 117 -20.13 24.98 -28.01
C SER A 117 -21.34 24.25 -28.60
N ASN A 118 -21.56 24.40 -29.91
CA ASN A 118 -22.68 23.76 -30.61
C ASN A 118 -22.43 22.26 -30.78
N ILE A 119 -21.19 21.87 -31.12
CA ILE A 119 -20.79 20.46 -31.18
C ILE A 119 -21.00 19.82 -29.82
N TYR A 120 -20.51 20.45 -28.75
CA TYR A 120 -20.66 19.97 -27.38
C TYR A 120 -22.13 19.78 -27.00
N SER A 121 -22.99 20.76 -27.29
CA SER A 121 -24.43 20.66 -27.03
C SER A 121 -25.05 19.45 -27.75
N LYS A 122 -24.74 19.29 -29.05
CA LYS A 122 -25.24 18.16 -29.86
C LYS A 122 -24.76 16.81 -29.33
N LEU A 123 -23.47 16.69 -28.96
CA LEU A 123 -22.91 15.46 -28.41
C LEU A 123 -23.48 15.12 -27.02
N ASN A 124 -23.83 16.13 -26.22
CA ASN A 124 -24.31 15.92 -24.86
C ASN A 124 -25.82 15.62 -24.78
N GLU A 125 -26.61 16.16 -25.72
CA GLU A 125 -28.07 15.99 -25.82
C GLU A 125 -28.49 14.75 -26.63
N ASP A 126 -27.73 14.38 -27.66
CA ASP A 126 -28.08 13.29 -28.58
C ASP A 126 -27.09 12.13 -28.53
N ALA A 127 -27.57 10.94 -28.17
CA ALA A 127 -26.78 9.72 -28.12
C ALA A 127 -26.18 9.33 -29.49
N ASN A 128 -26.78 9.76 -30.60
CA ASN A 128 -26.26 9.54 -31.96
C ASN A 128 -25.47 10.73 -32.49
N GLY A 129 -25.30 11.81 -31.72
CA GLY A 129 -24.75 13.09 -32.19
C GLY A 129 -23.41 12.94 -32.93
N LEU A 130 -22.49 12.10 -32.41
CA LEU A 130 -21.22 11.83 -33.09
C LEU A 130 -21.42 11.10 -34.41
N SER A 131 -22.29 10.10 -34.46
CA SER A 131 -22.55 9.33 -35.69
C SER A 131 -23.13 10.22 -36.79
N ASP A 132 -24.07 11.10 -36.43
CA ASP A 132 -24.70 12.04 -37.37
C ASP A 132 -23.68 13.02 -37.96
N LEU A 133 -22.84 13.61 -37.10
CA LEU A 133 -21.78 14.53 -37.51
C LEU A 133 -20.77 13.84 -38.45
N LEU A 134 -20.31 12.63 -38.10
CA LEU A 134 -19.35 11.89 -38.93
C LEU A 134 -19.99 11.42 -40.24
N GLN A 135 -21.27 11.02 -40.23
CA GLN A 135 -22.00 10.66 -41.46
C GLN A 135 -22.10 11.86 -42.42
N GLN A 136 -22.29 13.07 -41.90
CA GLN A 136 -22.31 14.29 -42.71
C GLN A 136 -20.95 14.55 -43.36
N ILE A 137 -19.84 14.35 -42.64
CA ILE A 137 -18.49 14.45 -43.20
C ILE A 137 -18.28 13.42 -44.33
N VAL A 138 -18.50 12.15 -44.02
CA VAL A 138 -18.22 11.03 -44.93
C VAL A 138 -19.14 11.04 -46.17
N SER A 139 -20.35 11.59 -46.06
CA SER A 139 -21.27 11.75 -47.19
C SER A 139 -20.88 12.91 -48.13
N GLN A 140 -20.30 13.99 -47.61
CA GLN A 140 -19.84 15.12 -48.42
C GLN A 140 -18.45 14.87 -49.03
N LYS A 141 -17.57 14.20 -48.28
CA LYS A 141 -16.18 13.93 -48.63
C LYS A 141 -15.98 12.42 -48.53
N LYS A 142 -15.67 11.76 -49.65
CA LYS A 142 -15.32 10.33 -49.65
C LYS A 142 -13.94 10.15 -49.01
N ILE A 143 -13.89 10.10 -47.69
CA ILE A 143 -12.66 10.02 -46.88
C ILE A 143 -12.77 8.96 -45.79
N ASN A 144 -11.62 8.56 -45.25
CA ASN A 144 -11.49 7.79 -44.01
C ASN A 144 -11.16 8.73 -42.86
N LEU A 145 -11.85 8.56 -41.73
CA LEU A 145 -11.66 9.34 -40.51
C LEU A 145 -11.09 8.47 -39.42
N LEU A 146 -9.98 8.89 -38.80
CA LEU A 146 -9.32 8.16 -37.73
C LEU A 146 -9.22 9.00 -36.46
N PHE A 147 -9.79 8.52 -35.37
CA PHE A 147 -9.67 9.15 -34.05
C PHE A 147 -8.74 8.33 -33.17
N VAL A 148 -7.62 8.92 -32.75
CA VAL A 148 -6.68 8.33 -31.80
C VAL A 148 -6.88 8.98 -30.44
N ILE A 149 -7.43 8.21 -29.51
CA ILE A 149 -7.65 8.61 -28.13
C ILE A 149 -6.49 8.05 -27.31
N ASP A 150 -5.46 8.88 -27.14
CA ASP A 150 -4.22 8.52 -26.46
C ASP A 150 -4.41 8.65 -24.95
N GLN A 151 -3.78 7.77 -24.16
CA GLN A 151 -3.91 7.74 -22.70
C GLN A 151 -5.38 7.67 -22.23
N PHE A 152 -6.13 6.74 -22.80
CA PHE A 152 -7.54 6.51 -22.48
C PHE A 152 -7.77 6.25 -20.98
N GLU A 153 -6.73 5.81 -20.24
CA GLU A 153 -6.79 5.65 -18.79
C GLU A 153 -7.06 6.95 -18.00
N GLU A 154 -6.89 8.13 -18.62
CA GLU A 154 -7.23 9.41 -17.98
C GLU A 154 -8.69 9.47 -17.53
N LEU A 155 -9.62 8.82 -18.27
CA LEU A 155 -11.04 8.73 -17.90
C LEU A 155 -11.24 8.15 -16.49
N PHE A 156 -10.41 7.19 -16.08
CA PHE A 156 -10.49 6.53 -14.78
C PHE A 156 -9.78 7.34 -13.69
N ARG A 157 -8.63 7.93 -14.02
CA ARG A 157 -7.82 8.71 -13.07
C ARG A 157 -8.57 9.94 -12.55
N TYR A 158 -9.23 10.67 -13.43
CA TYR A 158 -9.97 11.87 -13.04
C TYR A 158 -11.28 11.53 -12.30
N GLN A 159 -11.93 10.40 -12.62
CA GLN A 159 -13.09 9.93 -11.85
C GLN A 159 -12.73 9.63 -10.38
N GLN A 160 -11.54 9.08 -10.11
CA GLN A 160 -11.10 8.79 -8.74
C GLN A 160 -10.72 10.07 -7.97
N ALA A 161 -10.27 11.12 -8.67
CA ALA A 161 -9.85 12.38 -8.06
C ALA A 161 -11.00 13.35 -7.73
N THR A 162 -12.19 13.17 -8.32
CA THR A 162 -13.34 14.05 -8.11
C THR A 162 -14.58 13.27 -7.66
N GLU A 163 -15.09 13.56 -6.46
CA GLU A 163 -16.32 12.95 -5.90
C GLU A 163 -17.63 13.37 -6.62
N LYS A 164 -17.57 13.94 -7.82
CA LYS A 164 -18.74 14.49 -8.52
C LYS A 164 -19.37 13.44 -9.45
N GLU A 165 -20.62 13.06 -9.18
CA GLU A 165 -21.43 12.17 -10.03
C GLU A 165 -21.53 12.63 -11.50
N SER A 166 -21.42 13.94 -11.76
CA SER A 166 -21.48 14.52 -13.10
C SER A 166 -20.35 14.03 -14.02
N VAL A 167 -19.13 13.84 -13.48
CA VAL A 167 -17.94 13.43 -14.25
C VAL A 167 -18.05 11.97 -14.69
N LYS A 168 -18.65 11.11 -13.86
CA LYS A 168 -18.87 9.70 -14.20
C LYS A 168 -19.85 9.54 -15.36
N SER A 169 -20.95 10.32 -15.33
CA SER A 169 -21.97 10.35 -16.38
C SER A 169 -21.39 10.79 -17.74
N GLU A 170 -20.46 11.74 -17.74
CA GLU A 170 -19.85 12.26 -18.95
C GLU A 170 -18.93 11.23 -19.65
N ALA A 171 -18.09 10.53 -18.89
CA ALA A 171 -17.22 9.47 -19.43
C ALA A 171 -18.03 8.32 -20.05
N ASP A 172 -19.12 7.89 -19.39
CA ASP A 172 -20.03 6.88 -19.93
C ASP A 172 -20.60 7.30 -21.29
N LYS A 173 -21.07 8.54 -21.40
CA LYS A 173 -21.59 9.10 -22.66
C LYS A 173 -20.53 9.14 -23.75
N PHE A 174 -19.32 9.63 -23.44
CA PHE A 174 -18.20 9.68 -24.38
C PHE A 174 -17.88 8.30 -24.99
N VAL A 175 -17.79 7.27 -24.14
CA VAL A 175 -17.53 5.90 -24.62
C VAL A 175 -18.68 5.39 -25.49
N GLN A 176 -19.94 5.64 -25.13
CA GLN A 176 -21.07 5.26 -25.97
C GLN A 176 -21.06 5.94 -27.35
N LEU A 177 -20.73 7.23 -27.43
CA LEU A 177 -20.65 7.97 -28.70
C LEU A 177 -19.65 7.31 -29.66
N ILE A 178 -18.45 7.01 -29.18
CA ILE A 178 -17.38 6.37 -29.97
C ILE A 178 -17.78 4.96 -30.42
N LEU A 179 -18.31 4.15 -29.52
CA LEU A 179 -18.72 2.78 -29.84
C LEU A 179 -19.86 2.74 -30.85
N GLN A 180 -20.83 3.66 -30.77
CA GLN A 180 -21.90 3.76 -31.75
C GLN A 180 -21.38 4.21 -33.11
N ALA A 181 -20.52 5.23 -33.14
CA ALA A 181 -19.91 5.72 -34.37
C ALA A 181 -19.09 4.63 -35.08
N SER A 182 -18.26 3.88 -34.35
CA SER A 182 -17.44 2.79 -34.90
C SER A 182 -18.27 1.67 -35.55
N ARG A 183 -19.53 1.48 -35.12
CA ARG A 183 -20.43 0.45 -35.66
C ARG A 183 -21.29 0.96 -36.82
N LYS A 184 -21.66 2.23 -36.80
CA LYS A 184 -22.61 2.82 -37.76
C LYS A 184 -21.92 3.40 -38.99
N ILE A 185 -20.70 3.89 -38.86
CA ILE A 185 -20.00 4.66 -39.89
C ILE A 185 -18.81 3.82 -40.40
N PRO A 186 -18.93 3.16 -41.58
CA PRO A 186 -17.88 2.27 -42.10
C PRO A 186 -16.53 2.95 -42.34
N ASN A 187 -16.50 4.27 -42.55
CA ASN A 187 -15.25 4.99 -42.77
C ASN A 187 -14.75 5.73 -41.52
N ALA A 188 -15.31 5.46 -40.34
CA ALA A 188 -14.82 6.00 -39.08
C ALA A 188 -14.10 4.92 -38.28
N PHE A 189 -12.85 5.20 -37.93
CA PHE A 189 -11.94 4.30 -37.22
C PHE A 189 -11.56 4.92 -35.90
N PHE A 190 -11.49 4.11 -34.84
CA PHE A 190 -11.14 4.57 -33.51
C PHE A 190 -10.01 3.72 -32.95
N ILE A 191 -8.97 4.39 -32.44
CA ILE A 191 -7.86 3.76 -31.73
C ILE A 191 -7.85 4.31 -30.32
N ILE A 192 -7.84 3.42 -29.32
CA ILE A 192 -7.56 3.80 -27.95
C ILE A 192 -6.20 3.25 -27.54
N THR A 193 -5.37 4.08 -26.90
CA THR A 193 -4.14 3.61 -26.25
C THR A 193 -4.32 3.66 -24.74
N MET A 194 -3.91 2.62 -24.04
CA MET A 194 -3.89 2.66 -22.57
C MET A 194 -2.86 1.75 -21.95
N ARG A 195 -2.58 1.95 -20.66
CA ARG A 195 -1.80 0.96 -19.91
C ARG A 195 -2.64 -0.31 -19.62
N SER A 196 -1.99 -1.48 -19.62
CA SER A 196 -2.68 -2.77 -19.47
C SER A 196 -3.32 -3.00 -18.10
N ASP A 197 -2.88 -2.29 -17.06
CA ASP A 197 -3.47 -2.31 -15.71
C ASP A 197 -4.89 -1.72 -15.67
N PHE A 198 -5.25 -0.82 -16.59
CA PHE A 198 -6.58 -0.21 -16.67
C PHE A 198 -7.61 -1.02 -17.47
N LEU A 199 -7.26 -2.23 -17.92
CA LEU A 199 -8.21 -3.12 -18.60
C LEU A 199 -9.37 -3.54 -17.68
N GLY A 200 -9.12 -3.63 -16.36
CA GLY A 200 -10.17 -3.90 -15.37
C GLY A 200 -11.21 -2.78 -15.30
N ASP A 201 -10.76 -1.53 -15.30
CA ASP A 201 -11.63 -0.34 -15.21
C ASP A 201 -12.54 -0.21 -16.45
N CYS A 202 -12.11 -0.72 -17.60
CA CYS A 202 -12.93 -0.75 -18.82
C CYS A 202 -14.23 -1.57 -18.66
N THR A 203 -14.33 -2.44 -17.66
CA THR A 203 -15.53 -3.26 -17.39
C THR A 203 -16.72 -2.45 -16.86
N GLU A 204 -16.48 -1.21 -16.41
CA GLU A 204 -17.55 -0.30 -15.99
C GLU A 204 -18.37 0.22 -17.19
N PHE A 205 -17.75 0.30 -18.37
CA PHE A 205 -18.38 0.84 -19.58
C PHE A 205 -19.10 -0.25 -20.38
N ARG A 206 -20.41 -0.11 -20.58
CA ARG A 206 -21.22 -1.06 -21.36
C ARG A 206 -20.76 -1.12 -22.82
N GLY A 207 -20.42 -2.31 -23.32
CA GLY A 207 -20.08 -2.52 -24.74
C GLY A 207 -18.61 -2.26 -25.09
N LEU A 208 -17.84 -1.64 -24.19
CA LEU A 208 -16.42 -1.37 -24.38
C LEU A 208 -15.58 -2.65 -24.26
N PRO A 209 -15.78 -3.54 -23.25
CA PRO A 209 -15.06 -4.82 -23.18
C PRO A 209 -15.23 -5.68 -24.44
N GLU A 210 -16.44 -5.71 -25.00
CA GLU A 210 -16.72 -6.46 -26.23
C GLU A 210 -16.03 -5.85 -27.45
N ALA A 211 -15.92 -4.53 -27.53
CA ALA A 211 -15.19 -3.84 -28.59
C ALA A 211 -13.67 -4.06 -28.46
N ILE A 212 -13.14 -3.95 -27.23
CA ILE A 212 -11.74 -4.25 -26.92
C ILE A 212 -11.43 -5.70 -27.33
N ASN A 213 -12.21 -6.68 -26.87
CA ASN A 213 -11.97 -8.09 -27.17
C ASN A 213 -11.93 -8.41 -28.67
N LYS A 214 -12.72 -7.69 -29.49
CA LYS A 214 -12.71 -7.83 -30.95
C LYS A 214 -11.45 -7.25 -31.58
N GLY A 215 -11.04 -6.06 -31.14
CA GLY A 215 -9.90 -5.34 -31.69
C GLY A 215 -8.85 -5.04 -30.64
N HIS A 216 -8.24 -6.06 -30.03
CA HIS A 216 -7.19 -5.88 -29.02
C HIS A 216 -5.81 -6.15 -29.59
N HIS A 217 -4.84 -5.31 -29.22
CA HIS A 217 -3.42 -5.61 -29.44
C HIS A 217 -2.60 -5.22 -28.20
N LEU A 218 -1.92 -6.21 -27.62
CA LEU A 218 -0.97 -6.01 -26.54
C LEU A 218 0.41 -5.72 -27.12
N VAL A 219 0.92 -4.52 -26.91
CA VAL A 219 2.29 -4.13 -27.26
C VAL A 219 3.27 -4.89 -26.38
N VAL A 220 3.91 -5.89 -26.97
CA VAL A 220 4.95 -6.68 -26.32
C VAL A 220 6.27 -5.92 -26.25
N ARG A 221 7.17 -6.41 -25.39
CA ARG A 221 8.53 -5.91 -25.27
C ARG A 221 9.28 -6.10 -26.60
N MET A 222 10.17 -5.17 -26.90
CA MET A 222 11.06 -5.29 -28.06
C MET A 222 12.07 -6.40 -27.79
N SER A 223 12.31 -7.24 -28.78
CA SER A 223 13.46 -8.14 -28.83
C SER A 223 14.77 -7.36 -28.91
N ASP A 224 15.89 -8.00 -28.59
CA ASP A 224 17.20 -7.31 -28.68
C ASP A 224 17.56 -6.90 -30.11
N GLU A 225 17.10 -7.65 -31.13
CA GLU A 225 17.24 -7.25 -32.53
C GLU A 225 16.40 -6.02 -32.87
N GLU A 226 15.14 -5.96 -32.40
CA GLU A 226 14.29 -4.77 -32.56
C GLU A 226 14.89 -3.55 -31.85
N LYS A 227 15.39 -3.71 -30.62
CA LYS A 227 16.08 -2.63 -29.88
C LYS A 227 17.32 -2.16 -30.63
N LYS A 228 18.12 -3.09 -31.16
CA LYS A 228 19.32 -2.78 -31.95
C LYS A 228 18.97 -2.00 -33.22
N LEU A 229 17.90 -2.37 -33.92
CA LEU A 229 17.42 -1.60 -35.08
C LEU A 229 16.99 -0.19 -34.67
N ALA A 230 16.24 -0.05 -33.58
CA ALA A 230 15.80 1.25 -33.05
C ALA A 230 16.94 2.17 -32.61
N ILE A 231 18.12 1.63 -32.29
CA ILE A 231 19.32 2.41 -31.95
C ILE A 231 20.13 2.75 -33.21
N THR A 232 20.42 1.74 -34.04
CA THR A 232 21.40 1.86 -35.13
C THR A 232 20.85 2.57 -36.35
N LYS A 233 19.62 2.25 -36.77
CA LYS A 233 19.05 2.75 -38.03
C LYS A 233 18.79 4.26 -38.03
N PRO A 234 18.24 4.88 -36.96
CA PRO A 234 18.07 6.34 -36.95
C PRO A 234 19.41 7.08 -37.07
N ILE A 235 20.46 6.57 -36.42
CA ILE A 235 21.83 7.12 -36.49
C ILE A 235 22.37 7.05 -37.92
N GLU A 236 22.19 5.91 -38.60
CA GLU A 236 22.61 5.71 -39.99
C GLU A 236 21.86 6.65 -40.95
N VAL A 237 20.55 6.80 -40.79
CA VAL A 237 19.71 7.69 -41.63
C VAL A 237 20.14 9.15 -41.50
N CYS A 238 20.49 9.59 -40.29
CA CYS A 238 21.02 10.93 -40.04
C CYS A 238 22.53 11.08 -40.34
N GLY A 239 23.16 10.06 -40.93
CA GLY A 239 24.53 10.10 -41.43
C GLY A 239 25.63 9.88 -40.39
N GLY A 240 25.28 9.44 -39.18
CA GLY A 240 26.22 9.02 -38.13
C GLY A 240 26.56 7.52 -38.19
N SER A 241 27.49 7.09 -37.35
CA SER A 241 27.77 5.68 -37.09
C SER A 241 27.94 5.46 -35.58
N ILE A 242 27.71 4.24 -35.09
CA ILE A 242 27.81 3.89 -33.67
C ILE A 242 28.67 2.64 -33.48
N SER A 243 29.49 2.62 -32.44
CA SER A 243 30.39 1.50 -32.17
C SER A 243 29.63 0.26 -31.65
N ASN A 244 30.09 -0.93 -32.03
CA ASN A 244 29.50 -2.20 -31.54
C ASN A 244 29.60 -2.35 -30.01
N ARG A 245 30.65 -1.80 -29.39
CA ARG A 245 30.81 -1.83 -27.93
C ARG A 245 29.75 -0.99 -27.22
N LEU A 246 29.41 0.18 -27.77
CA LEU A 246 28.35 1.02 -27.21
C LEU A 246 26.97 0.38 -27.42
N ILE A 247 26.71 -0.24 -28.57
CA ILE A 247 25.46 -1.00 -28.79
C ILE A 247 25.29 -2.08 -27.72
N ALA A 248 26.32 -2.91 -27.49
CA ALA A 248 26.26 -3.96 -26.48
C ALA A 248 26.01 -3.39 -25.07
N LYS A 249 26.66 -2.27 -24.73
CA LYS A 249 26.44 -1.58 -23.45
C LYS A 249 25.03 -1.02 -23.31
N LEU A 250 24.48 -0.39 -24.35
CA LEU A 250 23.12 0.15 -24.36
C LEU A 250 22.08 -0.96 -24.22
N LEU A 251 22.21 -2.07 -24.96
CA LEU A 251 21.30 -3.21 -24.85
C LEU A 251 21.31 -3.80 -23.43
N HIS A 252 22.50 -3.90 -22.82
CA HIS A 252 22.63 -4.32 -21.42
C HIS A 252 22.00 -3.33 -20.43
N ASP A 253 22.21 -2.02 -20.61
CA ASP A 253 21.68 -0.98 -19.70
C ASP A 253 20.17 -0.81 -19.78
N VAL A 254 19.57 -1.06 -20.96
CA VAL A 254 18.11 -1.12 -21.15
C VAL A 254 17.53 -2.33 -20.42
N GLY A 255 18.21 -3.48 -20.53
CA GLY A 255 17.73 -4.75 -19.98
C GLY A 255 16.34 -5.14 -20.50
N ASP A 256 15.53 -5.73 -19.61
CA ASP A 256 14.20 -6.25 -19.93
C ASP A 256 13.05 -5.37 -19.42
N ASP A 257 13.35 -4.20 -18.83
CA ASP A 257 12.35 -3.30 -18.26
C ASP A 257 11.78 -2.36 -19.35
N PRO A 258 10.48 -2.48 -19.72
CA PRO A 258 9.88 -1.66 -20.76
C PRO A 258 9.82 -0.17 -20.42
N ASP A 259 9.92 0.21 -19.14
CA ASP A 259 10.00 1.61 -18.71
C ASP A 259 11.32 2.30 -19.11
N GLN A 260 12.31 1.53 -19.56
CA GLN A 260 13.63 2.05 -19.94
C GLN A 260 13.68 2.58 -21.37
N LEU A 261 12.71 2.31 -22.25
CA LEU A 261 12.76 2.78 -23.64
C LEU A 261 12.77 4.32 -23.76
N PRO A 262 11.92 5.08 -23.04
CA PRO A 262 12.01 6.56 -23.06
C PRO A 262 13.31 7.07 -22.44
N VAL A 263 13.87 6.36 -21.47
CA VAL A 263 15.16 6.70 -20.84
C VAL A 263 16.31 6.47 -21.81
N MET A 264 16.27 5.37 -22.56
CA MET A 264 17.22 5.05 -23.62
C MET A 264 17.17 6.11 -24.72
N GLN A 265 15.96 6.47 -25.18
CA GLN A 265 15.75 7.48 -26.20
C GLN A 265 16.31 8.85 -25.75
N HIS A 266 16.08 9.24 -24.48
CA HIS A 266 16.64 10.46 -23.92
C HIS A 266 18.16 10.41 -23.81
N ALA A 267 18.73 9.29 -23.34
CA ALA A 267 20.17 9.12 -23.23
C ALA A 267 20.84 9.15 -24.61
N LEU A 268 20.24 8.56 -25.63
CA LEU A 268 20.70 8.59 -27.01
C LEU A 268 20.65 9.99 -27.62
N MET A 269 19.56 10.73 -27.40
CA MET A 269 19.47 12.15 -27.79
C MET A 269 20.62 12.95 -27.18
N ARG A 270 20.86 12.80 -25.88
CA ARG A 270 21.95 13.50 -25.18
C ARG A 270 23.33 13.06 -25.63
N THR A 271 23.51 11.77 -25.90
CA THR A 271 24.76 11.21 -26.42
C THR A 271 25.05 11.75 -27.82
N TRP A 272 24.02 11.88 -28.67
CA TRP A 272 24.13 12.48 -29.99
C TRP A 272 24.52 13.96 -29.90
N ASP A 273 23.84 14.75 -29.07
CA ASP A 273 24.17 16.18 -28.90
C ASP A 273 25.61 16.37 -28.41
N TYR A 274 26.03 15.53 -27.45
CA TYR A 274 27.39 15.58 -26.94
C TYR A 274 28.43 15.17 -28.01
N TRP A 275 28.17 14.09 -28.77
CA TRP A 275 29.02 13.68 -29.88
C TRP A 275 29.10 14.75 -30.96
N LEU A 276 27.97 15.34 -31.38
CA LEU A 276 27.95 16.34 -32.44
C LEU A 276 28.79 17.58 -32.08
N LEU A 277 28.80 17.97 -30.81
CA LEU A 277 29.57 19.12 -30.31
C LEU A 277 31.05 18.82 -30.06
N ASN A 278 31.41 17.58 -29.69
CA ASN A 278 32.76 17.22 -29.23
C ASN A 278 33.52 16.27 -30.16
N ARG A 279 32.91 15.81 -31.26
CA ARG A 279 33.55 14.83 -32.16
C ARG A 279 34.80 15.36 -32.84
N ILE A 280 35.79 14.49 -32.98
CA ILE A 280 37.02 14.73 -33.74
C ILE A 280 36.95 13.96 -35.07
N GLY A 281 36.71 14.68 -36.17
CA GLY A 281 36.59 14.09 -37.51
C GLY A 281 35.29 13.31 -37.70
N ASP A 282 35.38 12.16 -38.38
CA ASP A 282 34.25 11.25 -38.67
C ASP A 282 34.17 10.07 -37.68
N GLU A 283 34.57 10.28 -36.42
CA GLU A 283 34.53 9.21 -35.42
C GLU A 283 33.10 8.74 -35.11
N PRO A 284 32.89 7.43 -34.87
CA PRO A 284 31.59 6.90 -34.48
C PRO A 284 31.18 7.36 -33.08
N ILE A 285 29.86 7.40 -32.82
CA ILE A 285 29.31 7.53 -31.47
C ILE A 285 29.78 6.32 -30.66
N ASP A 286 30.30 6.57 -29.46
CA ASP A 286 31.07 5.58 -28.73
C ASP A 286 30.96 5.75 -27.21
N LEU A 287 31.49 4.80 -26.44
CA LEU A 287 31.29 4.66 -25.01
C LEU A 287 31.56 5.94 -24.21
N HIS A 288 32.64 6.65 -24.52
CA HIS A 288 32.99 7.89 -23.81
C HIS A 288 31.95 9.01 -23.99
N HIS A 289 31.28 9.10 -25.14
CA HIS A 289 30.18 10.05 -25.36
C HIS A 289 28.97 9.72 -24.47
N TYR A 290 28.67 8.43 -24.31
CA TYR A 290 27.57 7.93 -23.48
C TYR A 290 27.89 8.04 -21.98
N GLU A 291 29.14 7.82 -21.59
CA GLU A 291 29.62 8.04 -20.22
C GLU A 291 29.61 9.53 -19.84
N ALA A 292 29.94 10.42 -20.78
CA ALA A 292 29.95 11.88 -20.54
C ALA A 292 28.57 12.43 -20.16
N ILE A 293 27.49 11.82 -20.63
CA ILE A 293 26.12 12.20 -20.26
C ILE A 293 25.63 11.50 -18.99
N GLY A 294 26.46 10.66 -18.34
CA GLY A 294 26.12 9.91 -17.14
C GLY A 294 25.38 8.59 -17.41
N THR A 295 25.46 8.06 -18.64
CA THR A 295 24.74 6.87 -19.12
C THR A 295 23.21 6.99 -18.95
N MET A 296 22.44 5.94 -19.26
CA MET A 296 21.00 5.89 -18.97
C MET A 296 20.66 6.06 -17.48
N GLN A 297 21.62 5.84 -16.58
CA GLN A 297 21.38 5.97 -15.14
C GLN A 297 21.19 7.42 -14.71
N GLN A 298 22.06 8.34 -15.17
CA GLN A 298 22.08 9.73 -14.72
C GLN A 298 21.73 10.75 -15.82
N ALA A 299 21.57 10.35 -17.09
CA ALA A 299 21.29 11.27 -18.21
C ALA A 299 20.16 12.26 -17.93
N ILE A 300 19.02 11.78 -17.44
CA ILE A 300 17.86 12.63 -17.12
C ILE A 300 18.19 13.55 -15.95
N SER A 301 18.84 13.04 -14.88
CA SER A 301 19.20 13.84 -13.70
C SER A 301 20.18 14.96 -14.08
N HIS A 302 21.23 14.65 -14.83
CA HIS A 302 22.20 15.63 -15.33
C HIS A 302 21.54 16.68 -16.24
N HIS A 303 20.57 16.27 -17.07
CA HIS A 303 19.81 17.22 -17.87
C HIS A 303 18.95 18.16 -17.03
N ALA A 304 18.14 17.60 -16.14
CA ALA A 304 17.26 18.36 -15.28
C ALA A 304 18.04 19.31 -14.39
N GLU A 305 19.16 18.86 -13.84
CA GLU A 305 20.02 19.67 -12.98
C GLU A 305 20.72 20.78 -13.77
N LYS A 306 21.18 20.52 -15.00
CA LYS A 306 21.70 21.58 -15.87
C LYS A 306 20.65 22.67 -16.11
N ILE A 307 19.43 22.28 -16.50
CA ILE A 307 18.32 23.22 -16.74
C ILE A 307 17.99 24.01 -15.47
N TYR A 308 17.93 23.32 -14.32
CA TYR A 308 17.66 23.94 -13.03
C TYR A 308 18.76 24.92 -12.61
N GLN A 309 20.03 24.60 -12.87
CA GLN A 309 21.17 25.46 -12.57
C GLN A 309 21.20 26.71 -13.45
N ASP A 310 20.82 26.59 -14.72
CA ASP A 310 20.75 27.66 -15.71
C ASP A 310 19.60 28.67 -15.43
N LEU A 311 18.69 28.38 -14.49
CA LEU A 311 17.67 29.33 -14.02
C LEU A 311 18.34 30.55 -13.36
N SER A 312 17.99 31.75 -13.82
CA SER A 312 18.73 32.98 -13.54
C SER A 312 18.46 33.59 -12.16
N SER A 313 17.32 33.29 -11.54
CA SER A 313 16.92 33.87 -10.24
C SER A 313 16.65 32.83 -9.15
N LEU A 314 16.92 33.18 -7.89
CA LEU A 314 16.55 32.37 -6.72
C LEU A 314 15.03 32.15 -6.64
N GLN A 315 14.25 33.12 -7.09
CA GLN A 315 12.79 33.02 -7.18
C GLN A 315 12.36 31.96 -8.19
N GLN A 316 12.96 31.91 -9.39
CA GLN A 316 12.66 30.86 -10.37
C GLN A 316 12.98 29.47 -9.83
N LYS A 317 14.09 29.32 -9.10
CA LYS A 317 14.47 28.04 -8.46
C LYS A 317 13.47 27.60 -7.40
N PHE A 318 12.99 28.53 -6.57
CA PHE A 318 11.95 28.28 -5.57
C PHE A 318 10.61 27.92 -6.22
N LEU A 319 10.19 28.65 -7.26
CA LEU A 319 8.95 28.36 -7.99
C LEU A 319 9.03 27.03 -8.74
N THR A 320 10.20 26.65 -9.24
CA THR A 320 10.42 25.34 -9.88
C THR A 320 10.24 24.20 -8.88
N GLU A 321 10.78 24.33 -7.66
CA GLU A 321 10.55 23.36 -6.59
C GLU A 321 9.05 23.22 -6.27
N LYS A 322 8.34 24.35 -6.09
CA LYS A 322 6.90 24.35 -5.81
C LYS A 322 6.08 23.76 -6.95
N LEU A 323 6.43 24.07 -8.20
CA LEU A 323 5.83 23.50 -9.41
C LEU A 323 5.95 21.98 -9.39
N PHE A 324 7.16 21.44 -9.27
CA PHE A 324 7.34 19.99 -9.32
C PHE A 324 6.72 19.27 -8.10
N LYS A 325 6.76 19.85 -6.89
CA LYS A 325 6.03 19.32 -5.72
C LYS A 325 4.51 19.35 -5.91
N ALA A 326 3.98 20.31 -6.68
CA ALA A 326 2.56 20.37 -7.01
C ALA A 326 2.15 19.32 -8.05
N LEU A 327 3.07 18.90 -8.93
CA LEU A 327 2.83 17.89 -9.98
C LEU A 327 3.02 16.44 -9.51
N THR A 328 3.21 16.22 -8.22
CA THR A 328 3.45 14.89 -7.63
C THR A 328 2.56 14.63 -6.43
N ASP A 329 2.04 13.40 -6.33
CA ASP A 329 1.22 12.93 -5.20
C ASP A 329 1.92 11.79 -4.42
N LEU A 330 1.41 11.53 -3.21
CA LEU A 330 1.73 10.35 -2.42
C LEU A 330 1.15 9.10 -3.11
N GLY A 331 1.98 8.15 -3.50
CA GLY A 331 1.49 6.85 -3.98
C GLY A 331 0.64 6.14 -2.91
N SER A 332 -0.42 5.44 -3.35
CA SER A 332 -1.28 4.58 -2.50
C SER A 332 -0.49 3.47 -1.79
N ASP A 333 0.66 3.13 -2.38
CA ASP A 333 1.55 2.12 -1.88
C ASP A 333 2.55 2.82 -0.98
N ASN A 334 2.65 2.43 0.30
CA ASN A 334 3.61 2.91 1.31
C ASN A 334 5.11 2.76 0.93
N THR A 335 5.42 2.56 -0.35
CA THR A 335 6.72 2.44 -0.99
C THR A 335 7.46 3.76 -1.15
N GLY A 336 6.85 4.91 -0.83
CA GLY A 336 7.45 6.24 -0.99
C GLY A 336 7.65 6.67 -2.45
N ARG A 337 7.05 5.96 -3.41
CA ARG A 337 7.10 6.31 -4.83
C ARG A 337 6.05 7.39 -5.10
N GLY A 338 6.51 8.57 -5.53
CA GLY A 338 5.60 9.63 -5.99
C GLY A 338 4.84 9.18 -7.24
N THR A 339 3.56 9.52 -7.30
CA THR A 339 2.72 9.40 -8.51
C THR A 339 2.61 10.76 -9.19
N ARG A 340 2.36 10.76 -10.51
CA ARG A 340 2.11 12.02 -11.24
C ARG A 340 0.75 12.58 -10.85
N ARG A 341 0.68 13.91 -10.70
CA ARG A 341 -0.54 14.67 -10.44
C ARG A 341 -0.69 15.78 -11.49
N PRO A 342 -1.43 15.53 -12.57
CA PRO A 342 -1.80 16.58 -13.50
C PRO A 342 -2.58 17.68 -12.75
N THR A 343 -2.14 18.92 -12.85
CA THR A 343 -2.69 20.03 -12.06
C THR A 343 -2.94 21.27 -12.94
N PRO A 344 -4.11 21.94 -12.84
CA PRO A 344 -4.37 23.19 -13.53
C PRO A 344 -3.36 24.29 -13.15
N LEU A 345 -2.96 25.11 -14.12
CA LEU A 345 -2.00 26.19 -13.90
C LEU A 345 -2.46 27.16 -12.79
N LYS A 346 -3.74 27.52 -12.73
CA LYS A 346 -4.32 28.36 -11.66
C LYS A 346 -4.09 27.79 -10.26
N ASP A 347 -4.20 26.48 -10.10
CA ASP A 347 -4.03 25.82 -8.80
C ASP A 347 -2.54 25.84 -8.42
N ILE A 348 -1.64 25.67 -9.40
CA ILE A 348 -0.19 25.80 -9.18
C ILE A 348 0.16 27.25 -8.80
N CYS A 349 -0.42 28.25 -9.46
CA CYS A 349 -0.24 29.67 -9.12
C CYS A 349 -0.65 29.97 -7.67
N THR A 350 -1.80 29.44 -7.23
CA THR A 350 -2.27 29.63 -5.84
C THR A 350 -1.42 28.87 -4.83
N LEU A 351 -0.94 27.66 -5.16
CA LEU A 351 -0.04 26.88 -4.32
C LEU A 351 1.32 27.53 -4.14
N ALA A 352 1.88 28.09 -5.21
CA ALA A 352 3.19 28.73 -5.23
C ALA A 352 3.14 30.21 -4.83
N GLU A 353 1.95 30.79 -4.65
CA GLU A 353 1.73 32.23 -4.43
C GLU A 353 2.43 33.10 -5.49
N ALA A 354 2.32 32.68 -6.75
CA ALA A 354 3.07 33.23 -7.88
C ALA A 354 2.15 33.80 -8.97
N LYS A 355 2.68 34.73 -9.76
CA LYS A 355 1.99 35.24 -10.95
C LYS A 355 2.06 34.21 -12.08
N GLU A 356 1.00 34.14 -12.88
CA GLU A 356 0.90 33.22 -14.02
C GLU A 356 2.08 33.37 -14.99
N SER A 357 2.46 34.60 -15.34
CA SER A 357 3.57 34.87 -16.26
C SER A 357 4.92 34.35 -15.78
N GLU A 358 5.16 34.33 -14.46
CA GLU A 358 6.38 33.80 -13.88
C GLU A 358 6.44 32.27 -14.01
N LEU A 359 5.33 31.59 -13.70
CA LEU A 359 5.24 30.14 -13.82
C LEU A 359 5.28 29.67 -15.28
N ILE A 360 4.58 30.36 -16.20
CA ILE A 360 4.63 30.06 -17.64
C ILE A 360 6.07 30.12 -18.13
N SER A 361 6.84 31.14 -17.74
CA SER A 361 8.24 31.27 -18.17
C SER A 361 9.12 30.10 -17.71
N ILE A 362 8.84 29.51 -16.54
CA ILE A 362 9.54 28.34 -16.02
C ILE A 362 9.08 27.08 -16.74
N ILE A 363 7.76 26.91 -16.89
CA ILE A 363 7.17 25.75 -17.56
C ILE A 363 7.68 25.65 -19.00
N ASP A 364 7.77 26.79 -19.72
CA ASP A 364 8.30 26.87 -21.08
C ASP A 364 9.72 26.33 -21.22
N ILE A 365 10.58 26.56 -20.23
CA ILE A 365 11.95 26.02 -20.20
C ILE A 365 11.91 24.48 -20.10
N PHE A 366 11.06 23.93 -19.22
CA PHE A 366 10.98 22.48 -19.00
C PHE A 366 10.17 21.73 -20.07
N ARG A 367 9.40 22.42 -20.92
CA ARG A 367 8.70 21.82 -22.06
C ARG A 367 9.33 22.14 -23.43
N ALA A 368 10.43 22.90 -23.45
CA ALA A 368 11.13 23.26 -24.67
C ALA A 368 11.53 22.02 -25.50
N PRO A 369 11.64 22.15 -26.84
CA PRO A 369 12.14 21.08 -27.70
C PRO A 369 13.49 20.54 -27.21
N GLY A 370 13.61 19.21 -27.08
CA GLY A 370 14.79 18.53 -26.54
C GLY A 370 14.77 18.29 -25.02
N CYS A 371 13.95 19.03 -24.25
CA CYS A 371 13.71 18.73 -22.84
C CYS A 371 12.45 17.87 -22.69
N ALA A 372 11.29 18.44 -23.05
CA ALA A 372 9.98 17.80 -22.98
C ALA A 372 9.67 17.10 -21.63
N PHE A 373 10.09 17.68 -20.50
CA PHE A 373 9.84 17.13 -19.17
C PHE A 373 8.45 17.45 -18.64
N LEU A 374 7.85 18.53 -19.11
CA LEU A 374 6.48 18.92 -18.81
C LEU A 374 5.57 18.87 -20.05
N MET A 375 4.29 18.62 -19.79
CA MET A 375 3.17 18.73 -20.72
C MET A 375 2.26 19.89 -20.28
N PRO A 376 1.48 20.52 -21.19
CA PRO A 376 1.37 20.22 -22.63
C PRO A 376 2.60 20.67 -23.43
N SER A 377 2.72 20.20 -24.68
CA SER A 377 3.87 20.52 -25.55
C SER A 377 4.07 22.02 -25.74
N HIS A 378 5.30 22.43 -26.08
CA HIS A 378 5.67 23.85 -26.21
C HIS A 378 4.83 24.64 -27.23
N HIS A 379 4.26 23.98 -28.25
CA HIS A 379 3.42 24.63 -29.25
C HIS A 379 2.06 25.08 -28.71
N TYR A 380 1.65 24.57 -27.54
CA TYR A 380 0.39 24.93 -26.91
C TYR A 380 0.56 26.19 -26.05
N GLN A 381 -0.22 27.22 -26.32
CA GLN A 381 -0.22 28.42 -25.48
C GLN A 381 -0.90 28.12 -24.13
N LEU A 382 -0.22 28.44 -23.04
CA LEU A 382 -0.74 28.19 -21.70
C LEU A 382 -1.71 29.30 -21.27
N ASN A 383 -2.73 28.89 -20.53
CA ASN A 383 -3.71 29.73 -19.85
C ASN A 383 -3.99 29.16 -18.44
N GLU A 384 -4.77 29.88 -17.63
CA GLU A 384 -5.11 29.49 -16.25
C GLU A 384 -5.68 28.07 -16.11
N ASP A 385 -6.45 27.60 -17.09
CA ASP A 385 -7.08 26.28 -17.09
C ASP A 385 -6.20 25.18 -17.73
N SER A 386 -5.00 25.53 -18.21
CA SER A 386 -4.08 24.57 -18.80
C SER A 386 -3.60 23.57 -17.74
N ILE A 387 -3.80 22.28 -18.01
CA ILE A 387 -3.35 21.20 -17.13
C ILE A 387 -1.87 20.95 -17.37
N ILE A 388 -1.05 21.19 -16.35
CA ILE A 388 0.37 20.90 -16.38
C ILE A 388 0.61 19.51 -15.78
N ASP A 389 1.47 18.70 -16.42
CA ASP A 389 1.85 17.37 -15.93
C ASP A 389 3.31 17.06 -16.27
N ILE A 390 3.88 16.08 -15.57
CA ILE A 390 5.18 15.48 -15.89
C ILE A 390 5.00 14.53 -17.08
N SER A 391 5.77 14.74 -18.14
CA SER A 391 5.65 13.99 -19.40
C SER A 391 5.83 12.48 -19.23
N HIS A 392 6.70 12.04 -18.30
CA HIS A 392 6.92 10.63 -18.03
C HIS A 392 7.42 10.34 -16.59
N GLU A 393 6.96 9.24 -15.99
CA GLU A 393 7.30 8.80 -14.62
C GLU A 393 8.80 8.49 -14.42
N SER A 394 9.55 8.28 -15.52
CA SER A 394 11.00 8.09 -15.44
C SER A 394 11.71 9.34 -14.90
N ILE A 395 11.17 10.54 -15.11
CA ILE A 395 11.74 11.80 -14.60
C ILE A 395 11.75 11.77 -13.08
N MET A 396 10.61 11.43 -12.46
CA MET A 396 10.50 11.28 -11.01
C MET A 396 11.43 10.19 -10.45
N ARG A 397 11.65 9.12 -11.22
CA ARG A 397 12.50 7.98 -10.82
C ARG A 397 13.99 8.21 -11.02
N LYS A 398 14.40 9.15 -11.87
CA LYS A 398 15.81 9.35 -12.25
C LYS A 398 16.37 10.69 -11.83
N TRP A 399 15.55 11.74 -11.73
CA TRP A 399 16.01 13.04 -11.25
C TRP A 399 16.14 13.05 -9.72
N GLU A 400 17.38 13.11 -9.23
CA GLU A 400 17.70 12.99 -7.80
C GLU A 400 17.04 14.08 -6.95
N ARG A 401 17.15 15.35 -7.38
CA ARG A 401 16.51 16.49 -6.70
C ARG A 401 14.98 16.35 -6.61
N LEU A 402 14.34 15.84 -7.67
CA LEU A 402 12.90 15.61 -7.64
C LEU A 402 12.50 14.52 -6.64
N LYS A 403 13.32 13.48 -6.45
CA LYS A 403 13.08 12.48 -5.40
C LYS A 403 13.12 13.09 -4.02
N GLU A 404 14.13 13.91 -3.74
CA GLU A 404 14.25 14.63 -2.46
C GLU A 404 13.02 15.51 -2.23
N TRP A 405 12.59 16.26 -3.25
CA TRP A 405 11.38 17.07 -3.17
C TRP A 405 10.11 16.26 -2.91
N VAL A 406 9.94 15.11 -3.55
CA VAL A 406 8.81 14.20 -3.33
C VAL A 406 8.84 13.62 -1.91
N GLU A 407 10.01 13.23 -1.39
CA GLU A 407 10.17 12.74 -0.02
C GLU A 407 9.89 13.82 1.03
N GLU A 408 10.37 15.05 0.82
CA GLU A 408 10.09 16.20 1.68
C GLU A 408 8.58 16.51 1.70
N GLU A 409 7.94 16.51 0.54
CA GLU A 409 6.51 16.74 0.41
C GLU A 409 5.72 15.63 1.12
N THR A 410 6.16 14.38 0.99
CA THR A 410 5.57 13.22 1.67
C THR A 410 5.66 13.36 3.20
N LYS A 411 6.84 13.74 3.73
CA LYS A 411 7.04 13.99 5.16
C LYS A 411 6.18 15.15 5.66
N SER A 412 6.08 16.21 4.85
CA SER A 412 5.25 17.40 5.11
C SER A 412 3.77 17.03 5.22
N ALA A 413 3.26 16.25 4.28
CA ALA A 413 1.88 15.76 4.25
C ALA A 413 1.56 14.86 5.46
N GLN A 414 2.45 13.91 5.79
CA GLN A 414 2.26 13.01 6.93
C GLN A 414 2.22 13.77 8.26
N LEU A 415 3.09 14.77 8.44
CA LEU A 415 3.10 15.59 9.64
C LEU A 415 1.81 16.41 9.75
N TYR A 416 1.34 16.99 8.64
CA TYR A 416 0.08 17.71 8.59
C TYR A 416 -1.14 16.83 8.90
N LEU A 417 -1.22 15.62 8.32
CA LEU A 417 -2.29 14.66 8.62
C LEU A 417 -2.33 14.27 10.10
N ARG A 418 -1.16 14.06 10.72
CA ARG A 418 -1.06 13.81 12.17
C ARG A 418 -1.51 15.01 12.99
N LEU A 419 -1.11 16.22 12.59
CA LEU A 419 -1.50 17.47 13.26
C LEU A 419 -3.01 17.67 13.17
N SER A 420 -3.59 17.46 11.99
CA SER A 420 -5.03 17.57 11.80
C SER A 420 -5.80 16.52 12.61
N LYS A 421 -5.37 15.25 12.60
CA LYS A 421 -6.01 14.21 13.41
C LYS A 421 -5.89 14.48 14.90
N SER A 422 -4.75 14.99 15.36
CA SER A 422 -4.57 15.38 16.78
C SER A 422 -5.47 16.56 17.15
N SER A 423 -5.67 17.51 16.24
CA SER A 423 -6.59 18.62 16.46
C SER A 423 -8.05 18.17 16.56
N GLU A 424 -8.45 17.14 15.81
CA GLU A 424 -9.77 16.51 15.92
C GLU A 424 -9.95 15.83 17.28
N LEU A 425 -9.01 14.97 17.67
CA LEU A 425 -9.07 14.25 18.93
C LEU A 425 -9.02 15.18 20.15
N TYR A 426 -8.33 16.31 20.05
CA TYR A 426 -8.31 17.35 21.08
C TYR A 426 -9.68 18.01 21.25
N LEU A 427 -10.39 18.31 20.16
CA LEU A 427 -11.76 18.83 20.23
C LEU A 427 -12.74 17.81 20.82
N GLU A 428 -12.51 16.51 20.57
CA GLU A 428 -13.27 15.42 21.20
C GLU A 428 -12.88 15.16 22.66
N GLY A 429 -11.87 15.86 23.20
CA GLY A 429 -11.36 15.68 24.56
C GLY A 429 -10.59 14.36 24.78
N LYS A 430 -10.17 13.70 23.70
CA LYS A 430 -9.49 12.39 23.73
C LYS A 430 -7.96 12.48 23.77
N THR A 431 -7.38 13.65 23.45
CA THR A 431 -5.94 13.89 23.45
C THR A 431 -5.58 15.24 24.07
N ALA A 432 -4.34 15.39 24.54
CA ALA A 432 -3.79 16.65 25.03
C ALA A 432 -3.10 17.45 23.90
N LEU A 433 -2.70 18.70 24.21
CA LEU A 433 -1.87 19.53 23.33
C LEU A 433 -0.49 18.87 23.08
N TRP A 434 0.14 19.19 21.96
CA TRP A 434 1.47 18.65 21.62
C TRP A 434 2.56 19.24 22.50
N VAL A 435 3.52 18.40 22.88
CA VAL A 435 4.69 18.75 23.71
C VAL A 435 5.96 18.37 22.95
N ASN A 436 7.12 18.81 23.43
CA ASN A 436 8.40 18.42 22.85
C ASN A 436 8.61 16.89 22.94
N PRO A 437 9.15 16.24 21.89
CA PRO A 437 9.77 16.86 20.71
C PRO A 437 8.79 17.19 19.55
N GLU A 438 7.57 16.67 19.56
CA GLU A 438 6.62 16.77 18.44
C GLU A 438 6.24 18.23 18.11
N LEU A 439 6.02 19.05 19.15
CA LEU A 439 5.74 20.47 18.98
C LEU A 439 6.87 21.21 18.24
N GLN A 440 8.14 20.92 18.55
CA GLN A 440 9.28 21.56 17.89
C GLN A 440 9.41 21.11 16.43
N LEU A 441 9.17 19.83 16.15
CA LEU A 441 9.15 19.33 14.77
C LEU A 441 8.06 20.03 13.95
N ALA A 442 6.87 20.24 14.53
CA ALA A 442 5.76 20.94 13.90
C ALA A 442 6.04 22.43 13.66
N ILE A 443 6.66 23.12 14.63
CA ILE A 443 7.04 24.53 14.49
C ILE A 443 8.13 24.69 13.42
N ASN A 444 9.16 23.84 13.45
CA ASN A 444 10.22 23.88 12.44
C ASN A 444 9.68 23.62 11.04
N TRP A 445 8.78 22.65 10.91
CA TRP A 445 8.07 22.37 9.67
C TRP A 445 7.24 23.57 9.20
N GLN A 446 6.44 24.18 10.07
CA GLN A 446 5.61 25.35 9.72
C GLN A 446 6.47 26.50 9.20
N ASN A 447 7.60 26.77 9.85
CA ASN A 447 8.52 27.84 9.46
C ASN A 447 9.25 27.55 8.14
N THR A 448 9.61 26.29 7.90
CA THR A 448 10.38 25.88 6.71
C THR A 448 9.49 25.76 5.48
N ASN A 449 8.35 25.06 5.60
CA ASN A 449 7.53 24.68 4.45
C ASN A 449 6.44 25.71 4.12
N LYS A 450 6.07 26.55 5.11
CA LYS A 450 5.02 27.58 5.01
C LYS A 450 3.74 27.04 4.31
N PRO A 451 3.09 26.03 4.89
CA PRO A 451 1.89 25.44 4.29
C PRO A 451 0.76 26.48 4.22
N ASN A 452 0.04 26.52 3.10
CA ASN A 452 -1.14 27.35 2.94
C ASN A 452 -2.42 26.49 2.83
N ARG A 453 -3.58 27.12 2.83
CA ARG A 453 -4.89 26.43 2.79
C ARG A 453 -5.03 25.53 1.56
N THR A 454 -4.61 26.02 0.40
CA THR A 454 -4.68 25.26 -0.86
C THR A 454 -3.80 24.03 -0.80
N TRP A 455 -2.58 24.15 -0.27
CA TRP A 455 -1.65 23.03 -0.06
C TRP A 455 -2.26 21.97 0.87
N ALA A 456 -2.87 22.40 1.97
CA ALA A 456 -3.44 21.54 2.99
C ALA A 456 -4.71 20.82 2.53
N ALA A 457 -5.57 21.49 1.77
CA ALA A 457 -6.80 20.93 1.20
C ALA A 457 -6.53 19.70 0.30
N ARG A 458 -5.28 19.49 -0.15
CA ARG A 458 -4.86 18.28 -0.86
C ARG A 458 -4.82 17.03 0.02
N TYR A 459 -4.78 17.20 1.35
CA TYR A 459 -4.64 16.11 2.32
C TYR A 459 -5.80 16.11 3.34
N ASP A 460 -6.16 17.27 3.88
CA ASP A 460 -7.28 17.47 4.80
C ASP A 460 -7.76 18.93 4.72
N PHE A 461 -9.08 19.15 4.64
CA PHE A 461 -9.66 20.48 4.58
C PHE A 461 -9.58 21.24 5.92
N ALA A 462 -9.27 20.56 7.03
CA ALA A 462 -9.25 21.15 8.36
C ALA A 462 -7.98 21.97 8.69
N PHE A 463 -7.47 22.76 7.74
CA PHE A 463 -6.24 23.55 7.90
C PHE A 463 -6.31 24.55 9.06
N ASP A 464 -7.37 25.36 9.14
CA ASP A 464 -7.50 26.38 10.16
C ASP A 464 -7.56 25.77 11.57
N ARG A 465 -8.27 24.65 11.71
CA ARG A 465 -8.34 23.87 12.96
C ARG A 465 -6.96 23.36 13.38
N ALA A 466 -6.24 22.74 12.46
CA ALA A 466 -4.91 22.21 12.71
C ALA A 466 -3.91 23.30 13.12
N MET A 467 -3.94 24.46 12.44
CA MET A 467 -3.07 25.59 12.76
C MET A 467 -3.41 26.24 14.11
N GLN A 468 -4.69 26.35 14.46
CA GLN A 468 -5.11 26.84 15.78
C GLN A 468 -4.64 25.89 16.89
N PHE A 469 -4.77 24.58 16.69
CA PHE A 469 -4.27 23.59 17.66
C PHE A 469 -2.75 23.68 17.87
N LEU A 470 -1.98 23.90 16.79
CA LEU A 470 -0.54 24.12 16.89
C LEU A 470 -0.20 25.41 17.65
N ASP A 471 -0.91 26.50 17.37
CA ASP A 471 -0.71 27.78 18.06
C ASP A 471 -1.07 27.68 19.56
N PHE A 472 -2.14 26.97 19.90
CA PHE A 472 -2.48 26.69 21.31
C PHE A 472 -1.41 25.86 22.00
N SER A 473 -0.91 24.81 21.34
CA SER A 473 0.18 23.98 21.87
C SER A 473 1.44 24.81 22.12
N LYS A 474 1.78 25.71 21.19
CA LYS A 474 2.91 26.63 21.31
C LYS A 474 2.75 27.60 22.48
N LYS A 475 1.58 28.25 22.60
CA LYS A 475 1.30 29.21 23.68
C LYS A 475 1.34 28.55 25.05
N GLU A 476 0.78 27.34 25.19
CA GLU A 476 0.79 26.63 26.46
C GLU A 476 2.22 26.27 26.88
N PHE A 477 3.04 25.81 25.94
CA PHE A 477 4.45 25.52 26.17
C PHE A 477 5.25 26.76 26.60
N GLU A 478 5.06 27.91 25.94
CA GLU A 478 5.70 29.18 26.33
C GLU A 478 5.26 29.63 27.73
N GLN A 479 3.99 29.44 28.08
CA GLN A 479 3.49 29.74 29.42
C GLN A 479 4.09 28.82 30.49
N GLU A 480 4.27 27.52 30.20
CA GLU A 480 4.94 26.60 31.13
C GLU A 480 6.40 27.00 31.38
N ILE A 481 7.13 27.38 30.34
CA ILE A 481 8.51 27.88 30.46
C ILE A 481 8.51 29.14 31.34
N ALA A 482 7.66 30.14 31.03
CA ALA A 482 7.59 31.37 31.79
C ALA A 482 7.19 31.16 33.27
N LYS A 483 6.33 30.16 33.56
CA LYS A 483 5.98 29.75 34.92
C LYS A 483 7.21 29.17 35.65
N LYS A 484 7.98 28.27 35.00
CA LYS A 484 9.21 27.70 35.56
C LYS A 484 10.27 28.77 35.83
N GLU A 485 10.47 29.72 34.91
CA GLU A 485 11.40 30.83 35.10
C GLU A 485 11.00 31.74 36.27
N LYS A 486 9.72 32.10 36.38
CA LYS A 486 9.20 32.87 37.52
C LYS A 486 9.38 32.13 38.84
N GLN A 487 9.24 30.80 38.84
CA GLN A 487 9.44 29.98 40.02
C GLN A 487 10.91 29.97 40.47
N GLN A 488 11.85 29.81 39.54
CA GLN A 488 13.29 29.95 39.80
C GLN A 488 13.65 31.34 40.32
N GLN A 489 13.10 32.41 39.74
CA GLN A 489 13.34 33.77 40.23
C GLN A 489 12.80 34.00 41.65
N ARG A 490 11.66 33.38 42.02
CA ARG A 490 11.11 33.46 43.37
C ARG A 490 11.99 32.74 44.39
N GLU A 491 12.54 31.58 44.03
CA GLU A 491 13.50 30.86 44.87
C GLU A 491 14.76 31.68 45.09
N LEU A 492 15.35 32.24 44.02
CA LEU A 492 16.53 33.11 44.13
C LEU A 492 16.28 34.34 45.02
N ARG A 493 15.09 34.94 44.95
CA ARG A 493 14.70 36.06 45.84
C ARG A 493 14.55 35.63 47.30
N ARG A 494 14.02 34.43 47.58
CA ARG A 494 13.95 33.87 48.94
C ARG A 494 15.34 33.63 49.51
N THR A 495 16.26 33.08 48.72
CA THR A 495 17.64 32.85 49.13
C THR A 495 18.37 34.16 49.44
N ARG A 496 18.18 35.21 48.60
CA ARG A 496 18.73 36.55 48.89
C ARG A 496 18.17 37.19 50.17
N ARG A 497 16.86 37.06 50.43
CA ARG A 497 16.24 37.57 51.67
C ARG A 497 16.74 36.82 52.91
N PHE A 498 16.95 35.52 52.79
CA PHE A 498 17.53 34.70 53.87
C PHE A 498 18.97 35.11 54.19
N ALA A 499 19.78 35.40 53.17
CA ALA A 499 21.15 35.91 53.33
C ALA A 499 21.18 37.32 53.99
N LEU A 500 20.28 38.22 53.61
CA LEU A 500 20.16 39.55 54.22
C LEU A 500 19.74 39.48 55.70
N PHE A 501 18.84 38.55 56.05
CA PHE A 501 18.42 38.33 57.44
C PHE A 501 19.58 37.84 58.33
N LEU A 502 20.38 36.90 57.83
CA LEU A 502 21.61 36.45 58.49
C LEU A 502 22.63 37.60 58.70
N GLY A 503 22.76 38.48 57.70
CA GLY A 503 23.60 39.69 57.81
C GLY A 503 23.12 40.63 58.91
N ALA A 504 21.83 40.94 58.99
CA ALA A 504 21.28 41.83 60.03
C ALA A 504 21.42 41.25 61.45
N ALA A 505 21.23 39.93 61.62
CA ALA A 505 21.39 39.26 62.91
C ALA A 505 22.83 39.36 63.45
N SER A 506 23.84 39.34 62.57
CA SER A 506 25.24 39.49 62.96
C SER A 506 25.58 40.90 63.48
N ILE A 507 24.97 41.94 62.90
CA ILE A 507 25.17 43.34 63.30
C ILE A 507 24.53 43.61 64.67
N ILE A 508 23.36 43.03 64.93
CA ILE A 508 22.68 43.13 66.23
C ILE A 508 23.53 42.45 67.32
N SER A 509 24.13 41.29 67.03
CA SER A 509 25.04 40.60 67.95
C SER A 509 26.29 41.43 68.28
N LEU A 510 26.85 42.14 67.29
CA LEU A 510 28.00 43.04 67.48
C LEU A 510 27.64 44.28 68.32
N MET A 511 26.40 44.77 68.19
CA MET A 511 25.90 45.90 68.99
C MET A 511 25.72 45.52 70.47
N PHE A 512 25.23 44.31 70.76
CA PHE A 512 25.15 43.78 72.14
C PHE A 512 26.53 43.62 72.78
N LEU A 513 27.55 43.25 72.01
CA LEU A 513 28.94 43.15 72.47
C LEU A 513 29.53 44.53 72.84
N LEU A 514 29.24 45.56 72.06
CA LEU A 514 29.67 46.94 72.32
C LEU A 514 29.02 47.55 73.56
N VAL A 515 27.73 47.28 73.79
CA VAL A 515 27.01 47.73 75.00
C VAL A 515 27.57 47.05 76.25
N SER A 516 27.92 45.76 76.17
CA SER A 516 28.57 45.00 77.23
C SER A 516 29.93 45.59 77.64
N LEU A 517 30.75 46.01 76.68
CA LEU A 517 32.05 46.63 76.93
C LEU A 517 31.94 48.01 77.57
N ASN A 518 30.93 48.81 77.19
CA ASN A 518 30.70 50.14 77.77
C ASN A 518 30.28 50.06 79.26
N LEU A 519 29.43 49.09 79.61
CA LEU A 519 29.04 48.83 81.01
C LEU A 519 30.25 48.45 81.88
N ARG A 520 31.26 47.79 81.31
CA ARG A 520 32.48 47.39 82.01
C ARG A 520 33.39 48.58 82.35
N PHE A 521 33.53 49.55 81.44
CA PHE A 521 34.34 50.76 81.67
C PHE A 521 33.74 51.72 82.71
N LYS A 522 32.41 51.75 82.87
CA LYS A 522 31.75 52.55 83.92
C LYS A 522 31.97 52.02 85.34
N ALA A 523 32.25 50.72 85.49
CA ALA A 523 32.52 50.11 86.78
C ALA A 523 33.93 50.47 87.31
N GLU A 524 34.94 50.51 86.45
CA GLU A 524 36.33 50.85 86.81
C GLU A 524 36.51 52.33 87.22
N ALA A 525 35.67 53.24 86.72
CA ALA A 525 35.69 54.65 87.11
C ALA A 525 35.12 54.92 88.52
N SER A 526 34.31 54.00 89.06
CA SER A 526 33.77 54.11 90.44
C SER A 526 34.76 53.68 91.53
N GLU A 527 35.80 52.92 91.17
CA GLU A 527 36.80 52.40 92.10
C GLU A 527 37.85 53.46 92.48
N LYS A 528 38.19 54.37 91.56
CA LYS A 528 39.19 55.43 91.79
C LYS A 528 38.74 56.59 92.69
N LYS A 529 37.44 56.76 92.93
CA LYS A 529 36.93 57.84 93.81
C LYS A 529 36.82 57.45 95.29
N ALA A 530 37.06 56.17 95.63
CA ALA A 530 36.98 55.67 96.99
C ALA A 530 38.30 55.76 97.77
N LEU A 531 39.43 56.09 97.12
CA LEU A 531 40.77 56.06 97.72
C LEU A 531 41.38 57.44 98.04
N GLU A 532 40.76 58.54 97.63
CA GLU A 532 41.24 59.91 97.89
C GLU A 532 40.69 60.54 99.18
N LYS A 533 39.85 59.83 99.94
CA LYS A 533 39.22 60.34 101.17
C LYS A 533 39.68 59.70 102.46
N GLU A 534 40.94 59.24 102.52
CA GLU A 534 41.56 58.88 103.79
C GLU A 534 42.80 59.73 104.09
N LYS A 535 42.56 60.81 104.86
CA LYS A 535 43.48 61.41 105.85
C LYS A 535 44.70 62.14 105.26
N ILE A 536 44.66 63.46 105.13
CA ILE A 536 44.99 64.38 106.23
C ILE A 536 45.98 63.73 107.23
N ALA A 537 47.26 63.74 106.89
CA ALA A 537 48.35 63.61 107.86
C ALA A 537 49.28 64.81 107.66
N SER A 538 48.82 65.92 108.23
CA SER A 538 49.53 67.16 108.41
C SER A 538 50.87 66.95 109.14
N THR A 539 51.80 67.87 108.86
CA THR A 539 52.95 68.25 109.70
C THR A 539 53.98 67.15 110.00
N GLU A 540 55.13 67.20 109.32
CA GLU A 540 56.45 66.99 109.97
C GLU A 540 57.62 67.21 108.98
N GLN A 541 57.63 68.43 108.45
CA GLN A 541 58.70 69.00 107.65
C GLN A 541 59.87 69.44 108.57
N ARG A 542 60.60 68.49 109.19
CA ARG A 542 61.83 68.85 109.93
C ARG A 542 62.88 67.75 110.18
N VAL A 543 62.69 66.53 109.69
CA VAL A 543 63.67 65.42 109.83
C VAL A 543 64.51 65.20 108.55
N ALA A 544 64.25 65.98 107.49
CA ALA A 544 64.79 65.79 106.14
C ALA A 544 66.31 66.00 105.95
N GLU A 545 67.07 66.36 106.99
CA GLU A 545 68.47 66.76 106.83
C GLU A 545 69.50 65.70 107.26
N GLN A 546 69.07 64.67 108.00
CA GLN A 546 69.95 63.59 108.47
C GLN A 546 69.93 62.34 107.55
N GLN A 547 68.83 62.09 106.83
CA GLN A 547 68.70 60.96 105.89
C GLN A 547 69.51 61.11 104.59
N LYS A 548 70.04 62.31 104.31
CA LYS A 548 70.77 62.63 103.06
C LYS A 548 72.06 61.83 102.88
N ARG A 549 72.63 61.27 103.95
CA ARG A 549 73.90 60.52 103.90
C ARG A 549 73.72 59.03 103.56
N GLU A 550 72.56 58.44 103.85
CA GLU A 550 72.25 57.06 103.44
C GLU A 550 71.85 56.98 101.95
N ALA A 551 71.24 58.05 101.43
CA ALA A 551 70.80 58.17 100.03
C ALA A 551 71.94 58.06 98.99
N VAL A 552 73.20 58.38 99.36
CA VAL A 552 74.34 58.31 98.45
C VAL A 552 74.74 56.85 98.16
N SER A 553 74.54 55.93 99.12
CA SER A 553 74.80 54.50 98.88
C SER A 553 73.69 53.84 98.05
N GLN A 554 72.43 54.24 98.28
CA GLN A 554 71.29 53.76 97.49
C GLN A 554 71.31 54.28 96.05
N LYS A 555 71.84 55.49 95.80
CA LYS A 555 71.99 56.03 94.44
C LYS A 555 72.86 55.14 93.54
N ARG A 556 73.93 54.55 94.08
CA ARG A 556 74.83 53.66 93.32
C ARG A 556 74.16 52.33 92.97
N ILE A 557 73.27 51.84 93.84
CA ILE A 557 72.44 50.65 93.59
C ILE A 557 71.34 50.96 92.57
N ALA A 558 70.75 52.17 92.63
CA ALA A 558 69.76 52.64 91.67
C ALA A 558 70.34 52.84 90.27
N GLU A 559 71.58 53.33 90.14
CA GLU A 559 72.28 53.47 88.85
C GLU A 559 72.57 52.09 88.20
N GLN A 560 72.91 51.06 88.99
CA GLN A 560 73.02 49.68 88.50
C GLN A 560 71.66 49.06 88.13
N GLN A 561 70.61 49.33 88.90
CA GLN A 561 69.25 48.88 88.56
C GLN A 561 68.70 49.58 87.33
N GLN A 562 69.09 50.83 87.06
CA GLN A 562 68.68 51.56 85.86
C GLN A 562 69.31 50.96 84.60
N GLN A 563 70.60 50.58 84.63
CA GLN A 563 71.23 49.90 83.49
C GLN A 563 70.61 48.52 83.23
N ILE A 564 70.26 47.78 84.28
CA ILE A 564 69.52 46.52 84.16
C ILE A 564 68.12 46.77 83.58
N ALA A 565 67.42 47.82 84.01
CA ALA A 565 66.09 48.17 83.51
C ALA A 565 66.11 48.62 82.04
N GLU A 566 67.14 49.36 81.61
CA GLU A 566 67.33 49.77 80.20
C GLU A 566 67.64 48.56 79.31
N GLN A 567 68.49 47.63 79.77
CA GLN A 567 68.70 46.34 79.08
C GLN A 567 67.43 45.50 79.04
N GLN A 568 66.65 45.48 80.14
CA GLN A 568 65.36 44.78 80.19
C GLN A 568 64.34 45.38 79.21
N GLN A 569 64.31 46.71 79.05
CA GLN A 569 63.43 47.39 78.09
C GLN A 569 63.78 47.02 76.65
N ILE A 570 65.07 47.00 76.29
CA ILE A 570 65.51 46.58 74.95
C ILE A 570 65.10 45.13 74.68
N ILE A 571 65.32 44.22 75.64
CA ILE A 571 64.91 42.81 75.54
C ILE A 571 63.38 42.70 75.44
N THR A 572 62.63 43.53 76.16
CA THR A 572 61.15 43.51 76.13
C THR A 572 60.61 44.04 74.79
N GLU A 573 61.26 45.05 74.21
CA GLU A 573 60.90 45.59 72.89
C GLU A 573 61.24 44.59 71.78
N GLU A 574 62.39 43.91 71.86
CA GLU A 574 62.76 42.80 70.98
C GLU A 574 61.79 41.61 71.11
N GLN A 575 61.39 41.23 72.34
CA GLN A 575 60.38 40.19 72.57
C GLN A 575 59.01 40.57 72.03
N LYS A 576 58.65 41.86 72.09
CA LYS A 576 57.39 42.36 71.53
C LYS A 576 57.41 42.33 70.00
N GLN A 577 58.53 42.70 69.38
CA GLN A 577 58.71 42.55 67.93
C GLN A 577 58.66 41.08 67.51
N TYR A 578 59.35 40.20 68.24
CA TYR A 578 59.30 38.76 68.02
C TYR A 578 57.88 38.19 68.18
N ALA A 579 57.12 38.63 69.19
CA ALA A 579 55.74 38.20 69.40
C ALA A 579 54.79 38.64 68.28
N VAL A 580 54.97 39.87 67.74
CA VAL A 580 54.21 40.37 66.59
C VAL A 580 54.56 39.59 65.32
N GLU A 581 55.83 39.26 65.12
CA GLU A 581 56.28 38.45 63.99
C GLU A 581 55.75 37.00 64.08
N GLN A 582 55.77 36.40 65.27
CA GLN A 582 55.16 35.09 65.51
C GLN A 582 53.64 35.09 65.33
N GLN A 583 52.94 36.15 65.73
CA GLN A 583 51.51 36.27 65.48
C GLN A 583 51.20 36.36 63.99
N LYS A 584 52.04 37.08 63.22
CA LYS A 584 51.91 37.18 61.76
C LYS A 584 52.15 35.83 61.09
N ILE A 585 53.18 35.09 61.52
CA ILE A 585 53.45 33.72 61.05
C ILE A 585 52.28 32.79 61.38
N ALA A 586 51.69 32.89 62.58
CA ALA A 586 50.54 32.08 62.97
C ALA A 586 49.27 32.42 62.17
N GLU A 587 49.04 33.70 61.84
CA GLU A 587 47.94 34.12 60.98
C GLU A 587 48.11 33.65 59.52
N ASP A 588 49.34 33.70 59.00
CA ASP A 588 49.65 33.22 57.66
C ASP A 588 49.54 31.69 57.58
N GLN A 589 50.03 30.95 58.59
CA GLN A 589 49.82 29.50 58.71
C GLN A 589 48.33 29.14 58.82
N LYS A 590 47.53 29.93 59.53
CA LYS A 590 46.08 29.73 59.63
C LYS A 590 45.39 29.97 58.29
N LYS A 591 45.84 30.95 57.49
CA LYS A 591 45.33 31.17 56.13
C LYS A 591 45.70 30.02 55.20
N GLU A 592 46.94 29.53 55.25
CA GLU A 592 47.37 28.36 54.48
C GLU A 592 46.58 27.11 54.86
N ALA A 593 46.35 26.87 56.16
CA ALA A 593 45.52 25.76 56.62
C ALA A 593 44.06 25.86 56.15
N LEU A 594 43.51 27.09 56.09
CA LEU A 594 42.17 27.32 55.57
C LEU A 594 42.08 27.06 54.05
N GLN A 595 43.11 27.48 53.30
CA GLN A 595 43.22 27.22 51.86
C GLN A 595 43.39 25.72 51.58
N GLN A 596 44.24 25.02 52.33
CA GLN A 596 44.39 23.56 52.22
C GLN A 596 43.09 22.82 52.55
N LYS A 597 42.35 23.28 53.57
CA LYS A 597 41.02 22.72 53.87
C LYS A 597 40.02 22.93 52.73
N GLN A 598 39.98 24.14 52.15
CA GLN A 598 39.12 24.43 51.00
C GLN A 598 39.51 23.58 49.78
N GLN A 599 40.80 23.38 49.52
CA GLN A 599 41.27 22.48 48.48
C GLN A 599 40.91 21.01 48.76
N ALA A 600 40.99 20.56 50.01
CA ALA A 600 40.59 19.21 50.39
C ALA A 600 39.07 18.98 50.25
N ASP A 601 38.25 19.96 50.63
CA ASP A 601 36.80 19.91 50.47
C ASP A 601 36.39 19.93 48.97
N LEU A 602 37.11 20.70 48.14
CA LEU A 602 36.93 20.71 46.69
C LEU A 602 37.38 19.39 46.05
N ALA A 603 38.52 18.83 46.46
CA ALA A 603 38.98 17.53 45.99
C ALA A 603 37.99 16.41 46.37
N LYS A 604 37.40 16.50 47.57
CA LYS A 604 36.37 15.56 48.03
C LYS A 604 35.08 15.68 47.22
N SER A 605 34.63 16.88 46.86
CA SER A 605 33.44 17.05 46.03
C SER A 605 33.66 16.53 44.61
N ILE A 606 34.84 16.77 44.04
CA ILE A 606 35.25 16.21 42.73
C ILE A 606 35.29 14.68 42.79
N ALA A 607 35.83 14.09 43.86
CA ALA A 607 35.86 12.64 44.03
C ALA A 607 34.46 12.02 44.18
N ILE A 608 33.52 12.70 44.84
CA ILE A 608 32.12 12.25 44.94
C ILE A 608 31.45 12.32 43.56
N GLN A 609 31.63 13.42 42.81
CA GLN A 609 31.10 13.53 41.45
C GLN A 609 31.66 12.46 40.51
N ALA A 610 32.97 12.20 40.57
CA ALA A 610 33.60 11.14 39.79
C ALA A 610 33.08 9.73 40.16
N LYS A 611 32.77 9.49 41.44
CA LYS A 611 32.15 8.25 41.89
C LYS A 611 30.72 8.11 41.37
N ASP A 612 29.91 9.15 41.45
CA ASP A 612 28.53 9.15 40.97
C ASP A 612 28.47 8.95 39.44
N GLU A 613 29.41 9.56 38.70
CA GLU A 613 29.57 9.32 37.26
C GLU A 613 29.99 7.88 36.96
N ALA A 614 30.89 7.29 37.74
CA ALA A 614 31.28 5.89 37.58
C ALA A 614 30.13 4.92 37.91
N GLU A 615 29.31 5.20 38.92
CA GLU A 615 28.11 4.42 39.23
C GLU A 615 27.06 4.53 38.11
N LYS A 616 26.89 5.72 37.54
CA LYS A 616 26.01 5.93 36.37
C LYS A 616 26.51 5.16 35.14
N GLN A 617 27.81 5.25 34.83
CA GLN A 617 28.42 4.48 33.73
C GLN A 617 28.29 2.97 33.94
N LYS A 618 28.45 2.49 35.17
CA LYS A 618 28.24 1.08 35.51
C LYS A 618 26.78 0.65 35.27
N GLN A 619 25.83 1.49 35.64
CA GLN A 619 24.40 1.21 35.42
C GLN A 619 24.05 1.22 33.92
N ASP A 620 24.62 2.16 33.16
CA ASP A 620 24.45 2.23 31.71
C ASP A 620 25.05 1.00 31.02
N ALA A 621 26.22 0.52 31.46
CA ALA A 621 26.83 -0.71 30.96
C ALA A 621 25.99 -1.96 31.27
N ILE A 622 25.36 -2.04 32.45
CA ILE A 622 24.43 -3.13 32.80
C ILE A 622 23.19 -3.09 31.89
N ASN A 623 22.65 -1.90 31.61
CA ASN A 623 21.51 -1.73 30.72
C ASN A 623 21.87 -2.10 29.28
N GLN A 624 23.04 -1.68 28.79
CA GLN A 624 23.55 -2.07 27.47
C GLN A 624 23.74 -3.59 27.35
N LYS A 625 24.27 -4.25 28.40
CA LYS A 625 24.38 -5.71 28.43
C LYS A 625 23.02 -6.39 28.33
N LYS A 626 22.00 -5.92 29.06
CA LYS A 626 20.63 -6.47 28.97
C LYS A 626 20.04 -6.31 27.57
N ILE A 627 20.28 -5.17 26.92
CA ILE A 627 19.85 -4.93 25.54
C ILE A 627 20.54 -5.93 24.60
N ALA A 628 21.87 -6.08 24.70
CA ALA A 628 22.64 -7.01 23.88
C ALA A 628 22.21 -8.48 24.08
N ASP A 629 21.93 -8.91 25.31
CA ASP A 629 21.42 -10.26 25.60
C ASP A 629 20.02 -10.47 24.98
N SER A 630 19.17 -9.44 25.01
CA SER A 630 17.84 -9.50 24.37
C SER A 630 17.92 -9.56 22.84
N GLU A 631 18.86 -8.82 22.25
CA GLU A 631 19.12 -8.83 20.81
C GLU A 631 19.71 -10.17 20.36
N ARG A 632 20.61 -10.75 21.16
CA ARG A 632 21.15 -12.08 20.92
C ARG A 632 20.06 -13.15 20.93
N LEU A 633 19.18 -13.14 21.93
CA LEU A 633 18.05 -14.10 21.98
C LEU A 633 17.11 -13.93 20.78
N LYS A 634 16.85 -12.69 20.34
CA LYS A 634 16.10 -12.43 19.11
C LYS A 634 16.83 -12.96 17.87
N ALA A 635 18.15 -12.81 17.80
CA ALA A 635 18.97 -13.34 16.71
C ALA A 635 18.95 -14.87 16.67
N GLU A 636 19.09 -15.55 17.81
CA GLU A 636 19.01 -17.02 17.91
C GLU A 636 17.63 -17.55 17.50
N VAL A 637 16.54 -16.87 17.89
CA VAL A 637 15.17 -17.22 17.45
C VAL A 637 14.99 -16.95 15.95
N SER A 638 15.52 -15.84 15.44
CA SER A 638 15.48 -15.49 14.02
C SER A 638 16.24 -16.52 13.16
N GLU A 639 17.41 -16.96 13.61
CA GLU A 639 18.22 -17.99 12.95
C GLU A 639 17.48 -19.33 12.89
N LYS A 640 16.90 -19.78 14.03
CA LYS A 640 16.06 -20.99 14.06
C LYS A 640 14.85 -20.88 13.14
N ASN A 641 14.19 -19.73 13.09
CA ASN A 641 13.07 -19.49 12.17
C ASN A 641 13.53 -19.48 10.71
N THR A 642 14.69 -18.90 10.41
CA THR A 642 15.27 -18.89 9.06
C THR A 642 15.59 -20.31 8.58
N MET A 643 16.18 -21.14 9.44
CA MET A 643 16.46 -22.53 9.13
C MET A 643 15.16 -23.33 8.91
N ARG A 644 14.16 -23.12 9.76
CA ARG A 644 12.83 -23.74 9.59
C ARG A 644 12.19 -23.35 8.25
N LEU A 645 12.17 -22.06 7.90
CA LEU A 645 11.63 -21.58 6.64
C LEU A 645 12.37 -22.15 5.42
N ARG A 646 13.70 -22.29 5.52
CA ARG A 646 14.52 -22.96 4.51
C ARG A 646 14.11 -24.42 4.32
N LEU A 647 13.92 -25.17 5.40
CA LEU A 647 13.51 -26.58 5.34
C LEU A 647 12.10 -26.74 4.73
N LEU A 648 11.17 -25.83 5.03
CA LEU A 648 9.85 -25.79 4.40
C LEU A 648 9.94 -25.45 2.90
N ALA A 649 10.84 -24.55 2.50
CA ALA A 649 11.08 -24.24 1.09
C ALA A 649 11.67 -25.45 0.34
N ILE A 650 12.56 -26.21 0.96
CA ILE A 650 13.09 -27.47 0.41
C ILE A 650 11.95 -28.49 0.23
N ALA A 651 11.06 -28.62 1.21
CA ALA A 651 9.88 -29.49 1.11
C ALA A 651 9.01 -29.14 -0.11
N ARG A 652 8.70 -27.85 -0.32
CA ARG A 652 7.97 -27.37 -1.50
C ARG A 652 8.70 -27.63 -2.81
N SER A 653 10.01 -27.39 -2.84
CA SER A 653 10.84 -27.65 -4.01
C SER A 653 10.80 -29.13 -4.41
N MET A 654 10.91 -30.04 -3.44
CA MET A 654 10.77 -31.49 -3.68
C MET A 654 9.38 -31.85 -4.24
N ALA A 655 8.31 -31.25 -3.71
CA ALA A 655 6.94 -31.47 -4.23
C ALA A 655 6.80 -31.00 -5.68
N ILE A 656 7.28 -29.80 -6.02
CA ILE A 656 7.22 -29.26 -7.38
C ILE A 656 8.08 -30.11 -8.34
N GLN A 657 9.24 -30.57 -7.91
CA GLN A 657 10.10 -31.42 -8.73
C GLN A 657 9.48 -32.80 -8.99
N SER A 658 8.78 -33.36 -8.01
CA SER A 658 7.99 -34.59 -8.19
C SER A 658 7.02 -34.46 -9.36
N LEU A 659 6.31 -33.32 -9.46
CA LEU A 659 5.36 -33.05 -10.55
C LEU A 659 6.02 -32.91 -11.93
N LYS A 660 7.30 -32.51 -11.99
CA LYS A 660 8.04 -32.34 -13.26
C LYS A 660 8.63 -33.65 -13.79
N ILE A 661 8.90 -34.62 -12.93
CA ILE A 661 9.53 -35.89 -13.31
C ILE A 661 8.45 -36.86 -13.79
N GLN A 662 8.35 -37.05 -15.11
CA GLN A 662 7.37 -37.97 -15.73
C GLN A 662 7.93 -39.37 -16.00
N ASN A 663 9.26 -39.52 -16.12
CA ASN A 663 9.90 -40.75 -16.61
C ASN A 663 10.34 -41.74 -15.49
N ASN A 664 10.13 -41.42 -14.21
CA ASN A 664 10.53 -42.28 -13.10
C ASN A 664 9.52 -42.25 -11.93
N PRO A 665 8.49 -43.12 -11.94
CA PRO A 665 7.41 -43.08 -10.95
C PRO A 665 7.89 -43.43 -9.53
N GLN A 666 8.93 -44.25 -9.38
CA GLN A 666 9.49 -44.54 -8.05
C GLN A 666 10.16 -43.30 -7.44
N LEU A 667 10.89 -42.52 -8.22
CA LEU A 667 11.54 -41.30 -7.75
C LEU A 667 10.50 -40.19 -7.47
N THR A 668 9.49 -40.04 -8.32
CA THR A 668 8.34 -39.13 -8.12
C THR A 668 7.63 -39.40 -6.79
N ASN A 669 7.34 -40.68 -6.50
CA ASN A 669 6.71 -41.09 -5.25
C ASN A 669 7.60 -40.82 -4.04
N LEU A 670 8.92 -41.03 -4.17
CA LEU A 670 9.88 -40.73 -3.10
C LEU A 670 9.98 -39.24 -2.81
N LEU A 671 10.02 -38.39 -3.84
CA LEU A 671 10.06 -36.93 -3.68
C LEU A 671 8.78 -36.40 -3.03
N ALA A 672 7.60 -36.87 -3.46
CA ALA A 672 6.33 -36.46 -2.87
C ALA A 672 6.21 -36.87 -1.40
N PHE A 673 6.64 -38.09 -1.05
CA PHE A 673 6.61 -38.56 0.34
C PHE A 673 7.63 -37.84 1.24
N ASN A 674 8.84 -37.57 0.74
CA ASN A 674 9.85 -36.83 1.50
C ASN A 674 9.49 -35.35 1.67
N ALA A 675 8.86 -34.73 0.67
CA ALA A 675 8.29 -33.39 0.81
C ALA A 675 7.31 -33.32 1.99
N TYR A 676 6.41 -34.30 2.11
CA TYR A 676 5.49 -34.40 3.24
C TYR A 676 6.22 -34.57 4.58
N LEU A 677 7.19 -35.48 4.68
CA LEU A 677 7.95 -35.70 5.92
C LEU A 677 8.72 -34.45 6.36
N PHE A 678 9.37 -33.75 5.43
CA PHE A 678 10.08 -32.51 5.75
C PHE A 678 9.13 -31.41 6.22
N ASN A 679 7.95 -31.30 5.62
CA ASN A 679 6.94 -30.34 6.04
C ASN A 679 6.41 -30.66 7.44
N ASP A 680 6.03 -31.92 7.70
CA ASP A 680 5.49 -32.37 8.98
C ASP A 680 6.50 -32.18 10.14
N ARG A 681 7.75 -32.62 9.94
CA ARG A 681 8.82 -32.50 10.95
C ARG A 681 9.16 -31.05 11.31
N ASN A 682 8.97 -30.12 10.37
CA ASN A 682 9.28 -28.70 10.56
C ASN A 682 8.05 -27.86 10.91
N ASN A 683 6.96 -28.51 11.36
CA ASN A 683 5.70 -27.87 11.73
C ASN A 683 5.15 -26.99 10.59
N GLY A 684 5.23 -27.45 9.36
CA GLY A 684 4.62 -26.81 8.20
C GLY A 684 3.09 -26.95 8.21
N PRO A 685 2.38 -26.22 7.34
CA PRO A 685 0.93 -26.34 7.22
C PRO A 685 0.54 -27.76 6.78
N GLU A 686 -0.45 -28.35 7.44
CA GLU A 686 -0.86 -29.76 7.24
C GLU A 686 -1.34 -30.05 5.80
N ASN A 687 -2.02 -29.07 5.19
CA ASN A 687 -2.57 -29.15 3.84
C ASN A 687 -1.91 -28.12 2.91
N GLU A 688 -0.59 -28.11 2.90
CA GLU A 688 0.20 -27.34 1.94
C GLU A 688 -0.17 -27.75 0.49
N PRO A 689 -0.55 -26.80 -0.40
CA PRO A 689 -1.12 -27.14 -1.70
C PRO A 689 -0.19 -27.94 -2.63
N ASP A 690 1.08 -27.53 -2.74
CA ASP A 690 2.04 -28.16 -3.65
C ASP A 690 2.35 -29.60 -3.22
N ILE A 691 2.54 -29.80 -1.91
CA ILE A 691 2.78 -31.12 -1.32
C ILE A 691 1.56 -32.01 -1.50
N PHE A 692 0.35 -31.50 -1.25
CA PHE A 692 -0.86 -32.28 -1.45
C PHE A 692 -1.04 -32.68 -2.92
N THR A 693 -0.84 -31.76 -3.88
CA THR A 693 -0.92 -32.07 -5.30
C THR A 693 0.11 -33.12 -5.70
N ALA A 694 1.35 -33.02 -5.20
CA ALA A 694 2.39 -34.02 -5.44
C ALA A 694 2.02 -35.40 -4.87
N LEU A 695 1.51 -35.46 -3.62
CA LEU A 695 1.04 -36.70 -3.00
C LEU A 695 -0.14 -37.31 -3.77
N SER A 696 -1.13 -36.49 -4.14
CA SER A 696 -2.34 -36.94 -4.83
C SER A 696 -2.02 -37.52 -6.21
N ASN A 697 -1.15 -36.86 -6.98
CA ASN A 697 -0.69 -37.33 -8.29
C ASN A 697 0.13 -38.62 -8.18
N ALA A 698 0.96 -38.76 -7.15
CA ALA A 698 1.75 -39.97 -6.89
C ALA A 698 0.88 -41.19 -6.54
N VAL A 699 -0.21 -40.99 -5.78
CA VAL A 699 -1.12 -42.09 -5.41
C VAL A 699 -2.12 -42.42 -6.52
N GLN A 700 -2.46 -41.45 -7.38
CA GLN A 700 -3.56 -41.49 -8.36
C GLN A 700 -4.92 -41.82 -7.70
N ASP A 701 -5.20 -41.21 -6.56
CA ASP A 701 -6.41 -41.50 -5.75
C ASP A 701 -7.70 -40.84 -6.27
N ASN A 702 -7.79 -40.62 -7.59
CA ASN A 702 -8.93 -39.97 -8.21
C ASN A 702 -9.90 -41.01 -8.78
N LEU A 703 -11.01 -41.25 -8.09
CA LEU A 703 -12.04 -42.17 -8.59
C LEU A 703 -13.12 -41.40 -9.36
N ILE A 704 -13.29 -41.74 -10.64
CA ILE A 704 -14.27 -41.10 -11.53
C ILE A 704 -15.50 -42.00 -11.68
N LEU A 705 -16.67 -41.49 -11.31
CA LEU A 705 -17.95 -42.19 -11.37
C LEU A 705 -18.75 -41.70 -12.58
N ARG A 706 -19.11 -42.63 -13.48
CA ARG A 706 -19.78 -42.33 -14.76
C ARG A 706 -21.07 -43.15 -14.89
N ASN A 707 -22.22 -42.53 -14.62
CA ASN A 707 -23.54 -43.16 -14.86
C ASN A 707 -24.65 -42.16 -15.23
N HIS A 708 -24.39 -40.85 -15.15
CA HIS A 708 -25.33 -39.83 -15.63
C HIS A 708 -25.10 -39.55 -17.11
N SER A 709 -26.17 -39.18 -17.81
CA SER A 709 -26.14 -38.87 -19.25
C SER A 709 -26.00 -37.37 -19.54
N ASP A 710 -26.25 -36.53 -18.54
CA ASP A 710 -26.12 -35.07 -18.58
C ASP A 710 -25.43 -34.54 -17.30
N GLY A 711 -25.15 -33.23 -17.24
CA GLY A 711 -24.40 -32.59 -16.16
C GLY A 711 -24.95 -32.91 -14.77
N VAL A 712 -24.06 -33.24 -13.83
CA VAL A 712 -24.44 -33.56 -12.44
C VAL A 712 -24.52 -32.27 -11.64
N ARG A 713 -25.71 -31.96 -11.10
CA ARG A 713 -26.03 -30.63 -10.57
C ARG A 713 -25.81 -30.47 -9.07
N SER A 714 -26.18 -31.49 -8.28
CA SER A 714 -26.11 -31.40 -6.82
C SER A 714 -25.82 -32.76 -6.20
N LEU A 715 -25.18 -32.72 -5.03
CA LEU A 715 -24.76 -33.89 -4.25
C LEU A 715 -25.27 -33.79 -2.82
N ALA A 716 -25.68 -34.93 -2.26
CA ALA A 716 -26.01 -35.07 -0.85
C ALA A 716 -25.45 -36.39 -0.31
N VAL A 717 -24.95 -36.39 0.92
CA VAL A 717 -24.39 -37.59 1.55
C VAL A 717 -25.31 -38.05 2.68
N LEU A 718 -25.85 -39.26 2.53
CA LEU A 718 -26.74 -39.92 3.47
C LEU A 718 -26.04 -41.17 4.03
N ASN A 719 -25.59 -41.12 5.27
CA ASN A 719 -24.81 -42.19 5.91
C ASN A 719 -23.62 -42.66 5.04
N ASN A 720 -23.66 -43.91 4.56
CA ASN A 720 -22.64 -44.53 3.69
C ASN A 720 -23.04 -44.48 2.20
N ALA A 721 -24.00 -43.63 1.84
CA ALA A 721 -24.44 -43.46 0.47
C ALA A 721 -24.30 -42.00 0.02
N LEU A 722 -23.92 -41.83 -1.25
CA LEU A 722 -23.92 -40.55 -1.94
C LEU A 722 -25.15 -40.52 -2.84
N ILE A 723 -25.86 -39.39 -2.87
CA ILE A 723 -27.00 -39.15 -3.74
C ILE A 723 -26.62 -38.04 -4.70
N SER A 724 -26.85 -38.25 -5.99
CA SER A 724 -26.60 -37.26 -7.03
C SER A 724 -27.84 -37.02 -7.87
N CYS A 725 -28.04 -35.77 -8.32
CA CYS A 725 -29.03 -35.43 -9.32
C CYS A 725 -28.37 -34.83 -10.56
N SER A 726 -29.03 -35.01 -11.70
CA SER A 726 -28.56 -34.51 -12.99
C SER A 726 -29.69 -33.84 -13.77
N ASP A 727 -29.27 -33.03 -14.74
CA ASP A 727 -30.17 -32.48 -15.75
C ASP A 727 -30.82 -33.56 -16.64
N ASP A 728 -30.31 -34.79 -16.65
CA ASP A 728 -30.96 -35.94 -17.28
C ASP A 728 -32.26 -36.38 -16.59
N GLY A 729 -32.62 -35.72 -15.48
CA GLY A 729 -33.84 -35.98 -14.73
C GLY A 729 -33.76 -37.21 -13.82
N SER A 730 -32.60 -37.86 -13.74
CA SER A 730 -32.37 -38.99 -12.85
C SER A 730 -31.76 -38.56 -11.52
N VAL A 731 -32.11 -39.31 -10.48
CA VAL A 731 -31.44 -39.25 -9.17
C VAL A 731 -30.83 -40.62 -8.90
N LYS A 732 -29.55 -40.66 -8.56
CA LYS A 732 -28.79 -41.90 -8.38
C LYS A 732 -28.22 -41.98 -6.96
N LEU A 733 -28.25 -43.18 -6.41
CA LEU A 733 -27.74 -43.54 -5.09
C LEU A 733 -26.50 -44.43 -5.27
N TRP A 734 -25.39 -43.99 -4.69
CA TRP A 734 -24.08 -44.62 -4.79
C TRP A 734 -23.64 -45.14 -3.44
N ASN A 735 -23.01 -46.30 -3.39
CA ASN A 735 -22.43 -46.83 -2.16
C ASN A 735 -21.01 -46.28 -1.95
N ILE A 736 -20.79 -45.49 -0.91
CA ILE A 736 -19.48 -44.86 -0.61
C ILE A 736 -18.41 -45.90 -0.26
N ASN A 737 -18.81 -47.02 0.36
CA ASN A 737 -17.90 -48.10 0.73
C ASN A 737 -17.50 -48.95 -0.49
N ASN A 738 -18.32 -48.94 -1.54
CA ASN A 738 -18.02 -49.63 -2.79
C ASN A 738 -18.46 -48.79 -3.99
N LEU A 739 -17.67 -47.78 -4.31
CA LEU A 739 -17.95 -46.85 -5.40
C LEU A 739 -17.77 -47.46 -6.80
N SER A 740 -17.27 -48.70 -6.90
CA SER A 740 -17.13 -49.41 -8.18
C SER A 740 -18.42 -50.09 -8.65
N THR A 741 -19.41 -50.26 -7.76
CA THR A 741 -20.71 -50.84 -8.14
C THR A 741 -21.60 -49.81 -8.84
N SER A 742 -22.42 -50.27 -9.79
CA SER A 742 -23.41 -49.42 -10.46
C SER A 742 -24.40 -48.82 -9.45
N PRO A 743 -24.73 -47.52 -9.56
CA PRO A 743 -25.65 -46.89 -8.64
C PRO A 743 -27.09 -47.35 -8.87
N THR A 744 -27.91 -47.28 -7.83
CA THR A 744 -29.36 -47.51 -7.94
C THR A 744 -30.07 -46.19 -8.27
N THR A 745 -31.04 -46.23 -9.18
CA THR A 745 -31.83 -45.04 -9.53
C THR A 745 -33.02 -44.90 -8.60
N ILE A 746 -33.15 -43.74 -7.97
CA ILE A 746 -34.31 -43.40 -7.13
C ILE A 746 -35.47 -43.02 -8.06
N PRO A 747 -36.62 -43.72 -8.00
CA PRO A 747 -37.72 -43.45 -8.92
C PRO A 747 -38.35 -42.09 -8.63
N LEU A 748 -38.56 -41.28 -9.66
CA LEU A 748 -39.28 -40.01 -9.57
C LEU A 748 -40.43 -39.97 -10.59
N PRO A 749 -41.49 -39.18 -10.37
CA PRO A 749 -42.58 -39.02 -11.32
C PRO A 749 -42.10 -38.54 -12.70
N GLU A 750 -42.80 -38.90 -13.77
CA GLU A 750 -42.48 -38.51 -15.16
C GLU A 750 -42.19 -37.01 -15.32
N ALA A 751 -42.94 -36.15 -14.65
CA ALA A 751 -42.77 -34.70 -14.69
C ALA A 751 -41.40 -34.21 -14.15
N ALA A 752 -40.71 -35.01 -13.33
CA ALA A 752 -39.38 -34.73 -12.81
C ALA A 752 -38.26 -35.11 -13.79
N LYS A 753 -38.53 -35.95 -14.80
CA LYS A 753 -37.55 -36.39 -15.80
C LYS A 753 -37.04 -35.26 -16.72
N LYS A 754 -37.64 -34.06 -16.62
CA LYS A 754 -37.20 -32.85 -17.35
C LYS A 754 -35.97 -32.16 -16.72
N GLY A 755 -35.39 -32.75 -15.66
CA GLY A 755 -34.15 -32.29 -15.03
C GLY A 755 -34.33 -31.95 -13.54
N VAL A 756 -33.38 -32.40 -12.71
CA VAL A 756 -33.36 -32.18 -11.26
C VAL A 756 -32.13 -31.33 -10.91
N ARG A 757 -32.36 -30.16 -10.32
CA ARG A 757 -31.34 -29.10 -10.17
C ARG A 757 -30.70 -29.05 -8.79
N THR A 758 -31.44 -29.38 -7.74
CA THR A 758 -30.96 -29.26 -6.36
C THR A 758 -31.49 -30.39 -5.49
N ILE A 759 -30.66 -30.87 -4.57
CA ILE A 759 -31.01 -31.86 -3.56
C ILE A 759 -30.70 -31.27 -2.19
N THR A 760 -31.56 -31.49 -1.21
CA THR A 760 -31.23 -31.21 0.19
C THR A 760 -31.79 -32.30 1.10
N LEU A 761 -31.09 -32.55 2.20
CA LEU A 761 -31.49 -33.48 3.25
C LEU A 761 -32.00 -32.68 4.45
N SER A 762 -33.02 -33.21 5.11
CA SER A 762 -33.38 -32.72 6.44
C SER A 762 -32.26 -33.01 7.43
N ARG A 763 -32.21 -32.25 8.53
CA ARG A 763 -31.10 -32.38 9.50
C ARG A 763 -31.09 -33.73 10.22
N ASP A 764 -32.27 -34.31 10.44
CA ASP A 764 -32.43 -35.66 10.96
C ASP A 764 -32.20 -36.75 9.89
N GLU A 765 -31.94 -36.35 8.65
CA GLU A 765 -31.77 -37.22 7.49
C GLU A 765 -32.96 -38.16 7.23
N ASN A 766 -34.16 -37.83 7.72
CA ASN A 766 -35.38 -38.60 7.49
C ASN A 766 -36.07 -38.22 6.18
N TRP A 767 -35.83 -37.00 5.68
CA TRP A 767 -36.42 -36.47 4.47
C TRP A 767 -35.35 -36.06 3.47
N ILE A 768 -35.67 -36.27 2.19
CA ILE A 768 -34.91 -35.75 1.06
C ILE A 768 -35.85 -34.95 0.15
N ALA A 769 -35.40 -33.77 -0.25
CA ALA A 769 -36.12 -32.88 -1.15
C ALA A 769 -35.37 -32.70 -2.46
N PHE A 770 -36.09 -32.76 -3.57
CA PHE A 770 -35.57 -32.61 -4.93
C PHE A 770 -36.25 -31.44 -5.63
N GLY A 771 -35.48 -30.43 -6.06
CA GLY A 771 -36.00 -29.31 -6.86
C GLY A 771 -35.80 -29.54 -8.35
N THR A 772 -36.83 -29.31 -9.15
CA THR A 772 -36.79 -29.55 -10.60
C THR A 772 -36.74 -28.27 -11.43
N THR A 773 -36.37 -28.42 -12.71
CA THR A 773 -36.45 -27.37 -13.72
C THR A 773 -37.89 -26.91 -13.99
N THR A 774 -38.87 -27.77 -13.75
CA THR A 774 -40.30 -27.52 -13.93
C THR A 774 -40.94 -26.76 -12.77
N GLY A 775 -40.20 -26.54 -11.67
CA GLY A 775 -40.70 -25.77 -10.53
C GLY A 775 -41.45 -26.58 -9.47
N ASN A 776 -41.36 -27.91 -9.54
CA ASN A 776 -41.89 -28.81 -8.52
C ASN A 776 -40.79 -29.16 -7.52
N ILE A 777 -41.19 -29.45 -6.29
CA ILE A 777 -40.30 -30.04 -5.29
C ILE A 777 -40.88 -31.41 -4.92
N TYR A 778 -40.05 -32.45 -4.99
CA TYR A 778 -40.44 -33.80 -4.60
C TYR A 778 -39.82 -34.14 -3.25
N LEU A 779 -40.65 -34.54 -2.30
CA LEU A 779 -40.24 -35.00 -0.98
C LEU A 779 -40.34 -36.52 -0.89
N LYS A 780 -39.30 -37.16 -0.36
CA LYS A 780 -39.28 -38.58 -0.04
C LYS A 780 -38.75 -38.82 1.37
N ARG A 781 -39.19 -39.92 1.98
CA ARG A 781 -38.58 -40.42 3.22
C ARG A 781 -37.35 -41.25 2.89
N THR A 782 -36.27 -41.07 3.63
CA THR A 782 -35.03 -41.83 3.46
C THR A 782 -35.18 -43.31 3.81
N SER A 783 -36.14 -43.65 4.67
CA SER A 783 -36.51 -45.04 4.98
C SER A 783 -37.21 -45.77 3.83
N SER A 784 -37.72 -45.06 2.81
CA SER A 784 -38.44 -45.65 1.67
C SER A 784 -38.13 -44.86 0.39
N LEU A 785 -36.89 -44.97 -0.08
CA LEU A 785 -36.45 -44.29 -1.31
C LEU A 785 -37.15 -44.83 -2.57
N GLU A 786 -37.62 -46.07 -2.55
CA GLU A 786 -38.39 -46.69 -3.65
C GLU A 786 -39.88 -46.31 -3.63
N GLY A 787 -40.39 -45.78 -2.52
CA GLY A 787 -41.79 -45.40 -2.37
C GLY A 787 -42.21 -44.15 -3.18
N ASN A 788 -43.50 -43.82 -3.11
CA ASN A 788 -44.07 -42.64 -3.76
C ASN A 788 -43.50 -41.34 -3.19
N SER A 789 -43.25 -40.36 -4.05
CA SER A 789 -42.85 -39.01 -3.64
C SER A 789 -44.07 -38.12 -3.37
N THR A 790 -44.02 -37.33 -2.31
CA THR A 790 -44.96 -36.24 -2.09
C THR A 790 -44.56 -35.05 -2.97
N THR A 791 -45.49 -34.49 -3.74
CA THR A 791 -45.19 -33.39 -4.67
C THR A 791 -45.64 -32.06 -4.08
N LEU A 792 -44.72 -31.09 -4.04
CA LEU A 792 -44.99 -29.69 -3.73
C LEU A 792 -44.97 -28.90 -5.04
N SER A 793 -46.16 -28.55 -5.52
CA SER A 793 -46.35 -27.81 -6.78
C SER A 793 -46.70 -26.36 -6.48
N GLY A 794 -46.06 -25.39 -7.15
CA GLY A 794 -46.47 -23.98 -6.95
C GLY A 794 -45.60 -22.87 -7.54
N SER A 795 -44.44 -23.16 -8.13
CA SER A 795 -43.62 -22.13 -8.78
C SER A 795 -43.79 -22.10 -10.30
N GLY A 796 -43.77 -23.24 -10.99
CA GLY A 796 -43.80 -23.32 -12.46
C GLY A 796 -42.51 -22.83 -13.15
N PHE A 797 -41.50 -22.46 -12.37
CA PHE A 797 -40.19 -21.99 -12.82
C PHE A 797 -39.08 -22.75 -12.10
N VAL A 798 -37.88 -22.79 -12.67
CA VAL A 798 -36.74 -23.54 -12.10
C VAL A 798 -36.51 -23.24 -10.61
N ILE A 799 -36.48 -24.28 -9.79
CA ILE A 799 -36.06 -24.20 -8.39
C ILE A 799 -34.53 -24.17 -8.34
N THR A 800 -33.97 -23.09 -7.80
CA THR A 800 -32.52 -22.84 -7.73
C THR A 800 -31.94 -23.23 -6.38
N GLY A 801 -32.72 -23.14 -5.30
CA GLY A 801 -32.25 -23.51 -3.96
C GLY A 801 -33.38 -23.98 -3.05
N ILE A 802 -33.06 -24.93 -2.18
CA ILE A 802 -33.95 -25.50 -1.17
C ILE A 802 -33.18 -25.68 0.14
N SER A 803 -33.80 -25.36 1.28
CA SER A 803 -33.21 -25.60 2.61
C SER A 803 -34.28 -25.98 3.63
N PHE A 804 -34.00 -26.94 4.49
CA PHE A 804 -34.84 -27.27 5.67
C PHE A 804 -34.48 -26.40 6.87
N ASN A 805 -35.45 -26.16 7.76
CA ASN A 805 -35.20 -25.58 9.08
C ASN A 805 -34.67 -26.63 10.07
N TYR A 806 -34.31 -26.18 11.29
CA TYR A 806 -33.66 -27.02 12.30
C TYR A 806 -34.51 -28.21 12.80
N ASP A 807 -35.82 -28.01 12.97
CA ASP A 807 -36.80 -28.99 13.44
C ASP A 807 -37.49 -29.76 12.29
N ASN A 808 -37.05 -29.56 11.04
CA ASN A 808 -37.55 -30.22 9.82
C ASN A 808 -39.05 -30.00 9.53
N SER A 809 -39.69 -29.05 10.22
CA SER A 809 -41.10 -28.70 10.05
C SER A 809 -41.34 -27.76 8.87
N LEU A 810 -40.32 -27.01 8.44
CA LEU A 810 -40.40 -26.04 7.36
C LEU A 810 -39.34 -26.32 6.30
N LEU A 811 -39.71 -26.08 5.04
CA LEU A 811 -38.84 -26.10 3.89
C LEU A 811 -38.92 -24.75 3.18
N ALA A 812 -37.78 -24.13 2.93
CA ALA A 812 -37.66 -22.92 2.12
C ALA A 812 -37.30 -23.30 0.70
N SER A 813 -37.93 -22.65 -0.27
CA SER A 813 -37.60 -22.79 -1.67
C SER A 813 -37.50 -21.44 -2.36
N VAL A 814 -36.52 -21.33 -3.23
CA VAL A 814 -36.30 -20.16 -4.10
C VAL A 814 -36.11 -20.61 -5.54
N GLY A 815 -36.42 -19.72 -6.49
CA GLY A 815 -36.34 -20.04 -7.90
C GLY A 815 -36.37 -18.81 -8.81
N SER A 816 -36.45 -19.09 -10.10
CA SER A 816 -36.50 -18.07 -11.16
C SER A 816 -37.79 -17.23 -11.17
N ASP A 817 -38.76 -17.57 -10.33
CA ASP A 817 -40.00 -16.81 -10.16
C ASP A 817 -39.90 -15.64 -9.17
N ARG A 818 -38.69 -15.41 -8.63
CA ARG A 818 -38.33 -14.27 -7.77
C ARG A 818 -39.05 -14.26 -6.42
N LYS A 819 -39.58 -15.40 -5.98
CA LYS A 819 -40.30 -15.55 -4.70
C LYS A 819 -39.55 -16.49 -3.76
N LEU A 820 -39.47 -16.09 -2.49
CA LEU A 820 -39.14 -16.98 -1.37
C LEU A 820 -40.44 -17.60 -0.86
N ARG A 821 -40.55 -18.94 -0.93
CA ARG A 821 -41.68 -19.68 -0.37
C ARG A 821 -41.24 -20.52 0.83
N LEU A 822 -42.11 -20.59 1.83
CA LEU A 822 -42.04 -21.60 2.88
C LEU A 822 -43.15 -22.63 2.70
N TRP A 823 -42.78 -23.88 2.94
CA TRP A 823 -43.66 -25.03 2.95
C TRP A 823 -43.68 -25.61 4.35
N GLU A 824 -44.86 -25.76 4.92
CA GLU A 824 -45.04 -26.43 6.20
C GLU A 824 -45.24 -27.92 5.97
N ILE A 825 -44.31 -28.72 6.48
CA ILE A 825 -44.27 -30.16 6.28
C ILE A 825 -44.87 -30.82 7.52
N SER A 826 -46.20 -30.89 7.55
CA SER A 826 -46.92 -31.73 8.52
C SER A 826 -47.25 -33.10 7.93
N SER A 827 -47.51 -34.10 8.77
CA SER A 827 -47.80 -35.47 8.33
C SER A 827 -49.11 -35.63 7.54
N SER A 828 -50.01 -34.65 7.55
CA SER A 828 -51.36 -34.76 6.97
C SER A 828 -51.69 -33.70 5.92
N VAL A 829 -51.11 -32.49 5.99
CA VAL A 829 -51.36 -31.40 5.03
C VAL A 829 -50.09 -30.61 4.80
N ILE A 830 -49.80 -30.28 3.54
CA ILE A 830 -48.71 -29.38 3.18
C ILE A 830 -49.29 -28.06 2.70
N THR A 831 -48.95 -26.98 3.38
CA THR A 831 -49.34 -25.60 3.03
C THR A 831 -48.11 -24.85 2.49
N SER A 832 -48.35 -23.82 1.68
CA SER A 832 -47.29 -22.96 1.13
C SER A 832 -47.62 -21.50 1.34
N SER A 833 -46.64 -20.70 1.77
CA SER A 833 -46.76 -19.25 1.88
C SER A 833 -45.59 -18.55 1.18
N VAL A 834 -45.85 -17.41 0.55
CA VAL A 834 -44.80 -16.54 -0.02
C VAL A 834 -44.39 -15.54 1.05
N ILE A 835 -43.12 -15.54 1.42
CA ILE A 835 -42.59 -14.71 2.53
C ILE A 835 -41.92 -13.44 2.03
N ASP A 836 -41.28 -13.51 0.86
CA ASP A 836 -40.67 -12.34 0.25
C ASP A 836 -40.65 -12.48 -1.27
N SER A 837 -40.57 -11.34 -1.93
CA SER A 837 -40.41 -11.24 -3.38
C SER A 837 -39.34 -10.21 -3.70
N SER A 838 -38.39 -10.57 -4.56
CA SER A 838 -37.36 -9.66 -5.05
C SER A 838 -37.66 -9.19 -6.48
N ASP A 839 -37.02 -8.11 -6.88
CA ASP A 839 -36.97 -7.64 -8.27
C ASP A 839 -36.04 -8.49 -9.15
N GLY A 840 -35.12 -9.24 -8.54
CA GLY A 840 -34.24 -10.23 -9.19
C GLY A 840 -34.58 -11.68 -8.84
N LYS A 841 -34.12 -12.63 -9.66
CA LYS A 841 -34.22 -14.08 -9.38
C LYS A 841 -33.42 -14.44 -8.14
N PHE A 842 -34.03 -15.16 -7.21
CA PHE A 842 -33.30 -15.76 -6.11
C PHE A 842 -32.49 -16.95 -6.64
N LEU A 843 -31.21 -16.99 -6.26
CA LEU A 843 -30.28 -18.03 -6.71
C LEU A 843 -29.88 -18.97 -5.57
N SER A 844 -29.89 -18.50 -4.33
CA SER A 844 -29.53 -19.31 -3.17
C SER A 844 -30.38 -18.98 -1.94
N VAL A 845 -30.60 -19.99 -1.10
CA VAL A 845 -31.30 -19.89 0.19
C VAL A 845 -30.62 -20.78 1.22
N ALA A 846 -30.50 -20.31 2.46
CA ALA A 846 -29.97 -21.09 3.57
C ALA A 846 -30.72 -20.80 4.86
N PHE A 847 -31.17 -21.84 5.56
CA PHE A 847 -31.65 -21.72 6.93
C PHE A 847 -30.51 -21.66 7.93
N HIS A 848 -30.69 -20.86 8.96
CA HIS A 848 -29.80 -20.88 10.12
C HIS A 848 -29.97 -22.20 10.89
N PRO A 849 -28.87 -22.84 11.34
CA PRO A 849 -28.91 -24.20 11.88
C PRO A 849 -29.56 -24.30 13.26
N LYS A 850 -29.87 -23.21 13.97
CA LYS A 850 -30.46 -23.27 15.33
C LYS A 850 -31.62 -22.30 15.57
N GLN A 851 -31.84 -21.38 14.64
CA GLN A 851 -32.76 -20.25 14.81
C GLN A 851 -33.63 -20.21 13.57
N ASN A 852 -34.84 -19.66 13.68
CA ASN A 852 -35.73 -19.50 12.53
C ASN A 852 -35.36 -18.26 11.70
N LEU A 853 -34.11 -18.24 11.25
CA LEU A 853 -33.56 -17.23 10.33
C LEU A 853 -33.31 -17.85 8.96
N ILE A 854 -33.54 -17.09 7.91
CA ILE A 854 -33.26 -17.46 6.52
C ILE A 854 -32.37 -16.40 5.89
N LEU A 855 -31.34 -16.82 5.17
CA LEU A 855 -30.61 -15.96 4.24
C LEU A 855 -31.04 -16.27 2.81
N THR A 856 -31.25 -15.21 2.03
CA THR A 856 -31.45 -15.30 0.58
C THR A 856 -30.48 -14.42 -0.18
N GLY A 857 -30.07 -14.93 -1.34
CA GLY A 857 -29.22 -14.24 -2.31
C GLY A 857 -29.87 -14.23 -3.68
N ASP A 858 -29.80 -13.10 -4.37
CA ASP A 858 -30.38 -12.93 -5.71
C ASP A 858 -29.35 -12.56 -6.79
N GLU A 859 -29.81 -12.56 -8.04
CA GLU A 859 -29.01 -12.27 -9.23
C GLU A 859 -28.49 -10.81 -9.28
N ARG A 860 -29.04 -9.90 -8.47
CA ARG A 860 -28.61 -8.50 -8.37
C ARG A 860 -27.62 -8.28 -7.22
N GLY A 861 -27.24 -9.36 -6.54
CA GLY A 861 -26.32 -9.33 -5.41
C GLY A 861 -26.94 -8.86 -4.10
N ARG A 862 -28.28 -8.86 -3.99
CA ARG A 862 -28.96 -8.53 -2.74
C ARG A 862 -28.86 -9.70 -1.78
N LEU A 863 -28.33 -9.45 -0.58
CA LEU A 863 -28.27 -10.40 0.53
C LEU A 863 -29.28 -9.98 1.58
N THR A 864 -30.29 -10.81 1.82
CA THR A 864 -31.36 -10.51 2.78
C THR A 864 -31.41 -11.55 3.89
N LEU A 865 -31.52 -11.10 5.13
CA LEU A 865 -31.78 -11.92 6.30
C LEU A 865 -33.23 -11.76 6.73
N HIS A 866 -33.98 -12.86 6.72
CA HIS A 866 -35.37 -12.92 7.20
C HIS A 866 -35.42 -13.59 8.56
N ASN A 867 -36.10 -12.96 9.50
CA ASN A 867 -36.41 -13.55 10.80
C ASN A 867 -37.88 -13.95 10.84
N LEU A 868 -38.14 -15.25 10.93
CA LEU A 868 -39.49 -15.79 10.89
C LEU A 868 -40.24 -15.65 12.23
N GLN A 869 -39.54 -15.45 13.34
CA GLN A 869 -40.19 -15.31 14.66
C GLN A 869 -40.96 -14.00 14.78
N ASN A 870 -40.40 -12.92 14.24
CA ASN A 870 -41.01 -11.58 14.27
C ASN A 870 -41.42 -11.09 12.87
N ASN A 871 -41.31 -11.93 11.85
CA ASN A 871 -41.61 -11.64 10.44
C ASN A 871 -40.91 -10.36 9.93
N SER A 872 -39.67 -10.13 10.37
CA SER A 872 -38.87 -8.97 9.95
C SER A 872 -37.83 -9.37 8.90
N LYS A 873 -37.42 -8.40 8.07
CA LYS A 873 -36.33 -8.57 7.11
C LYS A 873 -35.28 -7.49 7.27
N LYS A 874 -34.02 -7.86 7.17
CA LYS A 874 -32.86 -6.98 7.19
C LYS A 874 -32.04 -7.20 5.92
N ILE A 875 -31.83 -6.13 5.16
CA ILE A 875 -30.97 -6.19 3.98
C ILE A 875 -29.53 -5.98 4.44
N LEU A 876 -28.67 -6.95 4.18
CA LEU A 876 -27.25 -6.93 4.56
C LEU A 876 -26.39 -6.37 3.42
N ASN A 877 -26.82 -6.61 2.18
CA ASN A 877 -26.25 -6.01 0.99
C ASN A 877 -27.38 -5.67 0.01
N GLU A 878 -27.45 -4.42 -0.46
CA GLU A 878 -28.51 -3.96 -1.35
C GLU A 878 -28.24 -4.24 -2.83
N LYS A 879 -26.96 -4.18 -3.26
CA LYS A 879 -26.52 -4.32 -4.65
C LYS A 879 -25.13 -4.93 -4.71
N GLY A 880 -24.87 -5.76 -5.70
CA GLY A 880 -23.55 -6.34 -5.90
C GLY A 880 -23.51 -7.31 -7.07
N LYS A 881 -22.57 -8.24 -7.01
CA LYS A 881 -22.48 -9.36 -7.95
C LYS A 881 -23.50 -10.44 -7.54
N ALA A 882 -24.07 -11.15 -8.52
CA ALA A 882 -25.07 -12.18 -8.27
C ALA A 882 -24.60 -13.17 -7.20
N ILE A 883 -25.42 -13.37 -6.16
CA ILE A 883 -25.10 -14.27 -5.05
C ILE A 883 -25.57 -15.66 -5.42
N THR A 884 -24.64 -16.52 -5.80
CA THR A 884 -24.90 -17.86 -6.35
C THR A 884 -24.92 -18.94 -5.29
N SER A 885 -24.28 -18.73 -4.12
CA SER A 885 -24.26 -19.72 -3.05
C SER A 885 -24.21 -19.06 -1.67
N ILE A 886 -24.94 -19.61 -0.71
CA ILE A 886 -24.94 -19.19 0.69
C ILE A 886 -24.93 -20.44 1.57
N THR A 887 -24.11 -20.45 2.61
CA THR A 887 -24.12 -21.55 3.59
C THR A 887 -23.74 -21.06 4.97
N PHE A 888 -24.46 -21.55 6.00
CA PHE A 888 -24.08 -21.36 7.39
C PHE A 888 -23.07 -22.42 7.81
N ASN A 889 -22.20 -22.07 8.75
CA ASN A 889 -21.45 -23.08 9.49
C ASN A 889 -22.39 -23.88 10.40
N PHE A 890 -21.93 -25.03 10.91
CA PHE A 890 -22.80 -25.99 11.60
C PHE A 890 -23.44 -25.45 12.91
N ASP A 891 -22.77 -24.52 13.59
CA ASP A 891 -23.25 -23.91 14.83
C ASP A 891 -24.08 -22.63 14.59
N GLY A 892 -23.98 -22.02 13.40
CA GLY A 892 -24.69 -20.82 12.96
C GLY A 892 -23.99 -19.51 13.31
N SER A 893 -22.80 -19.56 13.93
CA SER A 893 -22.08 -18.36 14.35
C SER A 893 -21.55 -17.53 13.17
N SER A 894 -21.40 -18.15 11.99
CA SER A 894 -20.94 -17.47 10.78
C SER A 894 -21.58 -18.07 9.52
N PHE A 895 -21.47 -17.34 8.41
CA PHE A 895 -21.89 -17.83 7.10
C PHE A 895 -21.00 -17.31 5.98
N LEU A 896 -21.02 -18.04 4.87
CA LEU A 896 -20.28 -17.74 3.66
C LEU A 896 -21.23 -17.40 2.53
N VAL A 897 -20.83 -16.44 1.71
CA VAL A 897 -21.56 -15.98 0.53
C VAL A 897 -20.63 -16.04 -0.67
N GLY A 898 -21.00 -16.84 -1.68
CA GLY A 898 -20.29 -16.92 -2.96
C GLY A 898 -21.01 -16.15 -4.05
N ASN A 899 -20.25 -15.49 -4.93
CA ASN A 899 -20.79 -14.72 -6.03
C ASN A 899 -20.42 -15.27 -7.43
N SER A 900 -21.03 -14.70 -8.46
CA SER A 900 -20.87 -15.12 -9.86
C SER A 900 -19.50 -14.81 -10.50
N ILE A 901 -18.62 -14.07 -9.83
CA ILE A 901 -17.28 -13.72 -10.34
C ILE A 901 -16.14 -14.37 -9.54
N GLY A 902 -16.46 -15.22 -8.56
CA GLY A 902 -15.45 -15.94 -7.78
C GLY A 902 -15.07 -15.33 -6.44
N GLY A 903 -15.76 -14.27 -6.01
CA GLY A 903 -15.59 -13.68 -4.68
C GLY A 903 -16.38 -14.45 -3.61
N ILE A 904 -15.70 -14.77 -2.51
CA ILE A 904 -16.32 -15.38 -1.31
C ILE A 904 -16.28 -14.33 -0.19
N GLN A 905 -17.41 -14.12 0.47
CA GLN A 905 -17.50 -13.23 1.62
C GLN A 905 -17.80 -14.04 2.89
N PHE A 906 -17.03 -13.78 3.94
CA PHE A 906 -17.22 -14.34 5.27
C PHE A 906 -17.90 -13.32 6.19
N TRP A 907 -18.95 -13.78 6.87
CA TRP A 907 -19.79 -12.97 7.75
C TRP A 907 -19.94 -13.61 9.12
N GLU A 908 -19.79 -12.81 10.18
CA GLU A 908 -20.12 -13.20 11.55
C GLU A 908 -21.61 -12.91 11.82
N THR A 909 -22.41 -13.93 12.15
CA THR A 909 -23.86 -13.82 12.35
C THR A 909 -24.22 -12.86 13.49
N ASN A 910 -23.39 -12.79 14.52
CA ASN A 910 -23.62 -11.91 15.68
C ASN A 910 -23.16 -10.46 15.46
N ASN A 911 -22.38 -10.19 14.42
CA ASN A 911 -21.75 -8.89 14.19
C ASN A 911 -21.91 -8.41 12.74
N LEU A 912 -23.16 -8.37 12.29
CA LEU A 912 -23.55 -8.01 10.92
C LEU A 912 -23.28 -6.54 10.54
N SER A 913 -22.81 -5.70 11.48
CA SER A 913 -22.41 -4.30 11.20
C SER A 913 -20.95 -4.18 10.78
N LYS A 914 -20.11 -5.17 11.08
CA LYS A 914 -18.72 -5.22 10.63
C LYS A 914 -18.68 -5.60 9.15
N LYS A 915 -17.76 -4.98 8.40
CA LYS A 915 -17.56 -5.34 6.99
C LYS A 915 -17.13 -6.82 6.88
N PRO A 916 -17.65 -7.58 5.90
CA PRO A 916 -17.27 -8.97 5.70
C PRO A 916 -15.80 -9.08 5.29
N VAL A 917 -15.20 -10.24 5.58
CA VAL A 917 -13.85 -10.57 5.11
C VAL A 917 -13.99 -11.19 3.71
N GLU A 918 -13.29 -10.63 2.72
CA GLU A 918 -13.30 -11.18 1.36
C GLU A 918 -12.16 -12.18 1.17
N LEU A 919 -12.52 -13.36 0.66
CA LEU A 919 -11.57 -14.41 0.26
C LEU A 919 -11.53 -14.45 -1.26
N LEU A 920 -10.36 -14.12 -1.81
CA LEU A 920 -10.10 -14.07 -3.25
C LEU A 920 -9.31 -15.31 -3.67
N GLY A 921 -9.70 -15.92 -4.78
CA GLY A 921 -8.96 -17.07 -5.31
C GLY A 921 -9.60 -17.73 -6.53
N HIS A 922 -10.93 -17.78 -6.62
CA HIS A 922 -11.62 -18.26 -7.82
C HIS A 922 -11.69 -17.18 -8.90
N THR A 923 -11.60 -17.60 -10.16
CA THR A 923 -11.67 -16.69 -11.33
C THR A 923 -13.03 -16.68 -12.02
N SER A 924 -14.00 -17.42 -11.48
CA SER A 924 -15.34 -17.57 -12.05
C SER A 924 -16.37 -17.92 -10.97
N SER A 925 -17.65 -17.99 -11.34
CA SER A 925 -18.81 -18.23 -10.47
C SER A 925 -18.59 -19.33 -9.44
N ILE A 926 -18.89 -19.04 -8.18
CA ILE A 926 -18.94 -20.03 -7.11
C ILE A 926 -20.31 -20.67 -7.12
N ASN A 927 -20.38 -21.92 -7.58
CA ASN A 927 -21.66 -22.62 -7.72
C ASN A 927 -22.11 -23.25 -6.40
N SER A 928 -21.17 -23.66 -5.54
CA SER A 928 -21.49 -24.24 -4.23
C SER A 928 -20.41 -23.98 -3.20
N ILE A 929 -20.84 -23.80 -1.95
CA ILE A 929 -20.01 -23.78 -0.75
C ILE A 929 -20.56 -24.81 0.22
N ARG A 930 -19.69 -25.63 0.81
CA ARG A 930 -20.05 -26.58 1.86
C ARG A 930 -19.04 -26.56 2.98
N PHE A 931 -19.55 -26.48 4.22
CA PHE A 931 -18.75 -26.74 5.40
C PHE A 931 -18.51 -28.23 5.59
N PHE A 932 -17.34 -28.57 6.11
CA PHE A 932 -17.13 -29.84 6.77
C PHE A 932 -17.76 -29.79 8.18
N LYS A 933 -17.83 -30.93 8.88
CA LYS A 933 -18.48 -31.00 10.20
C LYS A 933 -17.70 -30.25 11.29
N ASP A 934 -16.40 -30.04 11.11
CA ASP A 934 -15.69 -29.04 11.89
C ASP A 934 -16.10 -27.66 11.39
N THR A 935 -16.46 -26.74 12.26
CA THR A 935 -16.99 -25.41 11.89
C THR A 935 -15.97 -24.50 11.18
N GLU A 936 -14.84 -25.06 10.76
CA GLU A 936 -13.61 -24.36 10.40
C GLU A 936 -13.19 -24.65 8.95
N THR A 937 -13.42 -25.87 8.44
CA THR A 937 -13.03 -26.25 7.08
C THR A 937 -14.21 -26.17 6.13
N PHE A 938 -14.02 -25.60 4.95
CA PHE A 938 -15.06 -25.57 3.90
C PHE A 938 -14.48 -25.74 2.51
N ALA A 939 -15.27 -26.29 1.59
CA ALA A 939 -14.93 -26.42 0.18
C ALA A 939 -15.80 -25.51 -0.69
N THR A 940 -15.19 -24.99 -1.75
CA THR A 940 -15.85 -24.16 -2.76
C THR A 940 -15.72 -24.80 -4.14
N ALA A 941 -16.85 -24.94 -4.82
CA ALA A 941 -16.97 -25.44 -6.19
C ALA A 941 -17.19 -24.26 -7.15
N SER A 942 -16.44 -24.20 -8.24
CA SER A 942 -16.52 -23.08 -9.17
C SER A 942 -16.55 -23.51 -10.64
N SER A 943 -17.10 -22.62 -11.47
CA SER A 943 -17.02 -22.70 -12.92
C SER A 943 -15.61 -22.49 -13.47
N ASP A 944 -14.62 -22.10 -12.63
CA ASP A 944 -13.20 -22.07 -13.01
C ASP A 944 -12.58 -23.48 -13.15
N ARG A 945 -13.37 -24.53 -12.86
CA ARG A 945 -13.02 -25.96 -12.89
C ARG A 945 -12.17 -26.42 -11.70
N ILE A 946 -11.97 -25.54 -10.72
CA ILE A 946 -11.14 -25.80 -9.56
C ILE A 946 -12.03 -25.92 -8.32
N ILE A 947 -11.66 -26.83 -7.44
CA ILE A 947 -12.20 -26.88 -6.08
C ILE A 947 -11.14 -26.31 -5.15
N ARG A 948 -11.56 -25.42 -4.24
CA ARG A 948 -10.68 -24.92 -3.18
C ARG A 948 -11.20 -25.37 -1.82
N VAL A 949 -10.30 -25.84 -0.96
CA VAL A 949 -10.62 -26.15 0.45
C VAL A 949 -9.90 -25.15 1.34
N TRP A 950 -10.66 -24.50 2.21
CA TRP A 950 -10.26 -23.37 3.03
C TRP A 950 -10.35 -23.73 4.51
N ASN A 951 -9.59 -23.01 5.34
CA ASN A 951 -9.68 -23.10 6.80
C ASN A 951 -9.90 -21.70 7.39
N LEU A 952 -11.02 -21.49 8.09
CA LEU A 952 -11.42 -20.20 8.67
C LEU A 952 -10.50 -19.70 9.79
N ASN A 953 -9.84 -20.59 10.52
CA ASN A 953 -8.89 -20.20 11.57
C ASN A 953 -7.53 -19.78 11.00
N LYS A 954 -7.27 -20.11 9.74
CA LYS A 954 -5.99 -19.91 9.06
C LYS A 954 -6.16 -19.26 7.69
N LEU A 955 -6.94 -18.17 7.62
CA LEU A 955 -7.20 -17.44 6.36
C LEU A 955 -5.93 -16.83 5.71
N ASN A 956 -4.83 -16.74 6.45
CA ASN A 956 -3.54 -16.30 5.90
C ASN A 956 -2.78 -17.42 5.16
N GLU A 957 -3.20 -18.67 5.30
CA GLU A 957 -2.64 -19.81 4.55
C GLU A 957 -3.38 -19.96 3.20
N LEU A 958 -2.65 -20.41 2.17
CA LEU A 958 -3.26 -20.68 0.87
C LEU A 958 -4.25 -21.85 0.97
N PRO A 959 -5.42 -21.77 0.30
CA PRO A 959 -6.34 -22.88 0.27
C PRO A 959 -5.77 -24.06 -0.51
N LEU A 960 -6.20 -25.26 -0.15
CA LEU A 960 -5.90 -26.46 -0.91
C LEU A 960 -6.56 -26.36 -2.28
N VAL A 961 -5.77 -26.55 -3.35
CA VAL A 961 -6.25 -26.49 -4.73
C VAL A 961 -6.40 -27.91 -5.28
N ILE A 962 -7.62 -28.26 -5.68
CA ILE A 962 -7.96 -29.57 -6.24
C ILE A 962 -8.45 -29.34 -7.67
N ASP A 963 -7.58 -29.65 -8.63
CA ASP A 963 -7.90 -29.66 -10.06
C ASP A 963 -8.42 -31.05 -10.44
N SER A 964 -9.75 -31.16 -10.62
CA SER A 964 -10.43 -32.43 -10.79
C SER A 964 -11.13 -32.60 -12.13
N HIS A 965 -11.86 -31.59 -12.60
CA HIS A 965 -12.77 -31.71 -13.74
C HIS A 965 -12.33 -30.88 -14.94
N ASP A 966 -12.67 -31.33 -16.14
CA ASP A 966 -12.40 -30.59 -17.38
C ASP A 966 -13.45 -29.50 -17.67
N SER A 967 -14.53 -29.46 -16.90
CA SER A 967 -15.67 -28.55 -17.06
C SER A 967 -16.19 -28.00 -15.72
N TRP A 968 -17.21 -27.15 -15.75
CA TRP A 968 -17.75 -26.45 -14.59
C TRP A 968 -18.14 -27.41 -13.47
N ILE A 969 -17.81 -27.04 -12.23
CA ILE A 969 -18.14 -27.83 -11.04
C ILE A 969 -19.34 -27.17 -10.38
N TYR A 970 -20.45 -27.90 -10.26
CA TYR A 970 -21.69 -27.36 -9.71
C TYR A 970 -21.81 -27.53 -8.21
N ASP A 971 -21.37 -28.67 -7.68
CA ASP A 971 -21.53 -28.97 -6.26
C ASP A 971 -20.39 -29.82 -5.72
N VAL A 972 -20.19 -29.73 -4.42
CA VAL A 972 -19.23 -30.52 -3.65
C VAL A 972 -19.90 -31.09 -2.42
N ALA A 973 -19.43 -32.23 -1.92
CA ALA A 973 -19.94 -32.82 -0.68
C ALA A 973 -18.85 -33.61 0.05
N PHE A 974 -18.79 -33.48 1.37
CA PHE A 974 -17.87 -34.25 2.20
C PHE A 974 -18.49 -35.57 2.64
N SER A 975 -17.69 -36.63 2.69
CA SER A 975 -18.08 -37.85 3.38
C SER A 975 -18.23 -37.61 4.88
N LYS A 976 -19.09 -38.38 5.56
CA LYS A 976 -19.38 -38.16 6.99
C LYS A 976 -18.17 -38.31 7.92
N ASP A 977 -17.20 -39.11 7.52
CA ASP A 977 -15.91 -39.33 8.19
C ASP A 977 -14.86 -38.26 7.84
N GLY A 978 -15.13 -37.38 6.87
CA GLY A 978 -14.24 -36.31 6.44
C GLY A 978 -12.99 -36.77 5.72
N THR A 979 -12.96 -38.01 5.23
CA THR A 979 -11.81 -38.54 4.51
C THR A 979 -11.87 -38.20 3.03
N LYS A 980 -13.08 -38.19 2.45
CA LYS A 980 -13.32 -37.99 1.01
C LYS A 980 -14.14 -36.72 0.74
N LEU A 981 -13.82 -36.10 -0.39
CA LEU A 981 -14.59 -35.03 -1.01
C LEU A 981 -15.12 -35.54 -2.35
N PHE A 982 -16.42 -35.35 -2.57
CA PHE A 982 -17.10 -35.62 -3.82
C PHE A 982 -17.34 -34.31 -4.57
N SER A 983 -17.19 -34.32 -5.89
CA SER A 983 -17.48 -33.18 -6.75
C SER A 983 -18.32 -33.58 -7.95
N ALA A 984 -19.30 -32.75 -8.30
CA ALA A 984 -20.21 -32.96 -9.41
C ALA A 984 -19.99 -31.89 -10.49
N SER A 985 -19.94 -32.32 -11.75
CA SER A 985 -19.57 -31.45 -12.87
C SER A 985 -20.50 -31.58 -14.08
N GLU A 986 -20.46 -30.54 -14.91
CA GLU A 986 -21.04 -30.52 -16.26
C GLU A 986 -20.46 -31.60 -17.17
N ASP A 987 -19.26 -32.11 -16.88
CA ASP A 987 -18.64 -33.21 -17.63
C ASP A 987 -19.38 -34.56 -17.51
N ARG A 988 -20.49 -34.59 -16.75
CA ARG A 988 -21.39 -35.73 -16.48
C ARG A 988 -20.80 -36.74 -15.49
N THR A 989 -19.71 -36.39 -14.83
CA THR A 989 -19.02 -37.25 -13.88
C THR A 989 -19.11 -36.74 -12.45
N ILE A 990 -18.94 -37.67 -11.52
CA ILE A 990 -18.68 -37.36 -10.12
C ILE A 990 -17.26 -37.83 -9.83
N GLN A 991 -16.45 -37.01 -9.18
CA GLN A 991 -15.12 -37.42 -8.73
C GLN A 991 -15.08 -37.53 -7.22
N ALA A 992 -14.40 -38.56 -6.72
CA ALA A 992 -14.15 -38.77 -5.30
C ALA A 992 -12.64 -38.69 -5.03
N ARG A 993 -12.25 -37.82 -4.10
CA ARG A 993 -10.85 -37.57 -3.73
C ARG A 993 -10.63 -37.60 -2.23
N THR A 994 -9.53 -38.18 -1.79
CA THR A 994 -9.09 -38.09 -0.38
C THR A 994 -8.43 -36.74 -0.14
N ILE A 995 -8.89 -35.99 0.86
CA ILE A 995 -8.43 -34.59 1.12
C ILE A 995 -7.41 -34.45 2.25
N LYS A 996 -7.17 -35.51 3.04
CA LYS A 996 -6.24 -35.46 4.16
C LYS A 996 -4.85 -35.95 3.74
N SER A 997 -3.86 -35.05 3.75
CA SER A 997 -2.47 -35.33 3.36
C SER A 997 -1.87 -36.53 4.09
N ASN A 998 -2.17 -36.70 5.38
CA ASN A 998 -1.66 -37.82 6.19
C ASN A 998 -2.18 -39.20 5.74
N ILE A 999 -3.43 -39.30 5.27
CA ILE A 999 -4.01 -40.54 4.74
C ILE A 999 -3.36 -40.86 3.39
N VAL A 1000 -3.26 -39.86 2.51
CA VAL A 1000 -2.61 -40.01 1.20
C VAL A 1000 -1.14 -40.42 1.37
N ALA A 1001 -0.41 -39.79 2.29
CA ALA A 1001 0.97 -40.12 2.59
C ALA A 1001 1.14 -41.55 3.16
N LYS A 1002 0.22 -42.03 4.00
CA LYS A 1002 0.22 -43.43 4.48
C LYS A 1002 0.02 -44.42 3.34
N THR A 1003 -0.90 -44.13 2.44
CA THR A 1003 -1.13 -44.95 1.22
C THR A 1003 0.07 -44.91 0.28
N LEU A 1004 0.75 -43.76 0.17
CA LEU A 1004 1.97 -43.65 -0.64
C LEU A 1004 3.12 -44.44 0.00
N LYS A 1005 3.27 -44.39 1.32
CA LYS A 1005 4.31 -45.10 2.07
C LYS A 1005 4.29 -46.61 1.79
N SER A 1006 3.10 -47.23 1.71
CA SER A 1006 3.00 -48.67 1.41
C SER A 1006 3.35 -49.04 -0.03
N LYS A 1007 3.34 -48.06 -0.96
CA LYS A 1007 3.75 -48.23 -2.36
C LYS A 1007 5.25 -47.99 -2.59
N LEU A 1008 5.99 -47.50 -1.59
CA LEU A 1008 7.43 -47.23 -1.72
C LEU A 1008 8.27 -48.51 -1.50
N SER A 1009 9.22 -48.75 -2.39
CA SER A 1009 10.08 -49.94 -2.39
C SER A 1009 11.51 -49.70 -1.88
N ARG A 1010 11.95 -48.44 -1.74
CA ARG A 1010 13.32 -48.07 -1.30
C ARG A 1010 13.36 -46.69 -0.64
N ASN A 1011 14.53 -46.30 -0.12
CA ASN A 1011 14.83 -44.94 0.37
C ASN A 1011 15.64 -44.14 -0.69
N PHE A 1012 15.84 -42.84 -0.47
CA PHE A 1012 16.80 -42.04 -1.24
C PHE A 1012 18.22 -42.61 -1.13
N SER A 1013 18.97 -42.55 -2.23
CA SER A 1013 20.42 -42.68 -2.20
C SER A 1013 21.07 -41.40 -1.67
N VAL A 1014 22.33 -41.49 -1.24
CA VAL A 1014 23.09 -40.32 -0.74
C VAL A 1014 23.25 -39.27 -1.85
N GLU A 1015 23.42 -39.69 -3.10
CA GLU A 1015 23.50 -38.79 -4.27
C GLU A 1015 22.17 -38.07 -4.53
N GLU A 1016 21.03 -38.78 -4.46
CA GLU A 1016 19.69 -38.19 -4.59
C GLU A 1016 19.41 -37.20 -3.45
N TRP A 1017 19.82 -37.53 -2.22
CA TRP A 1017 19.66 -36.64 -1.06
C TRP A 1017 20.45 -35.34 -1.24
N ASN A 1018 21.73 -35.42 -1.58
CA ASN A 1018 22.55 -34.23 -1.80
C ASN A 1018 22.03 -33.37 -2.95
N LYS A 1019 21.43 -33.99 -3.97
CA LYS A 1019 20.85 -33.29 -5.11
C LYS A 1019 19.57 -32.52 -4.78
N PHE A 1020 18.68 -33.09 -3.95
CA PHE A 1020 17.34 -32.56 -3.73
C PHE A 1020 17.15 -31.85 -2.38
N VAL A 1021 17.95 -32.19 -1.38
CA VAL A 1021 17.89 -31.62 -0.02
C VAL A 1021 19.10 -30.71 0.22
N GLY A 1022 20.29 -31.15 -0.15
CA GLY A 1022 21.57 -30.48 0.12
C GLY A 1022 22.51 -31.35 0.95
N ASP A 1023 23.81 -31.13 0.82
CA ASP A 1023 24.87 -31.85 1.53
C ASP A 1023 25.08 -31.37 2.97
N ASP A 1024 24.60 -30.17 3.29
CA ASP A 1024 24.65 -29.57 4.62
C ASP A 1024 23.59 -30.11 5.59
N ILE A 1025 22.61 -30.87 5.10
CA ILE A 1025 21.57 -31.51 5.91
C ILE A 1025 21.90 -33.00 6.06
N PRO A 1026 22.01 -33.52 7.30
CA PRO A 1026 22.33 -34.93 7.54
C PRO A 1026 21.38 -35.88 6.79
N PHE A 1027 21.95 -36.91 6.16
CA PHE A 1027 21.17 -37.92 5.45
C PHE A 1027 20.27 -38.70 6.41
N GLU A 1028 18.98 -38.75 6.10
CA GLU A 1028 18.00 -39.51 6.87
C GLU A 1028 17.18 -40.47 6.00
N LYS A 1029 16.88 -41.65 6.55
CA LYS A 1029 16.01 -42.63 5.87
C LYS A 1029 14.54 -42.24 6.02
N SER A 1030 13.82 -42.18 4.89
CA SER A 1030 12.39 -41.85 4.83
C SER A 1030 11.46 -42.97 5.32
N ILE A 1031 11.89 -44.21 5.17
CA ILE A 1031 11.17 -45.42 5.57
C ILE A 1031 12.07 -46.14 6.57
N GLY A 1032 11.57 -46.31 7.80
CA GLY A 1032 12.26 -47.10 8.82
C GLY A 1032 12.36 -48.55 8.38
N GLN A 1033 13.58 -49.06 8.37
CA GLN A 1033 13.87 -50.46 8.69
C GLN A 1033 14.48 -50.48 10.08
#